data_AF-A0A969K805-F1
#
_entry.id   AF-A0A969K805-F1
#
_cell.length_a   1.000
_cell.length_b   1.000
_cell.length_c   1.000
_cell.angle_alpha   90.00
_cell.angle_beta   90.00
_cell.angle_gamma   90.00
#
_symmetry.space_group_name_H-M   'P 1'
#
loop_
_entity.id
_entity.type
_entity.pdbx_description
1 polymer ?
#
loop_
_entity_poly.entity_id
_entity_poly.type
_entity_poly.pdbx_seq_one_letter_code
_entity_poly.pdbx_strand_id
1 'polypeptide(L)'
;MSTPAPTSPSPVPPRLPWEAPAREPDDRETLHRIADEILDRCRGEGPANCVGQCPLHVDARAYVQLAKQGRYQEALQKVREMLPFPGILGYVCAHPCELRCKRIDDDSAIRIRDIKRFLADRETGVPQHIVDREPDRGKNVAVVGAGPAGLIAAYDLARRGYRVTILEKTDRIGGCLVHKIPEFRLPRRVVDRDLSVIAALGIEVKLGVPVGSEVTIASLRETYDAVLVLVGYEGSQALLRSKAAGVARSARQTLAIDPLTCETETPGVFAAGDAASGPSTVIQSLAAGRRAAESAHRFLSKLDLRLGREPVLPQRPLWTLEIDEPERQRRERTPVMLKPHNEAMTEAEVRADADRCLDCTCGLCVQDCEFLAKYCKSPKELARQLKAGIEPEATRAMAYSCNICSLCARVCPEDLDTGKMMITARRLAVKKQLGPMPQHKPIISYWKAGVAGLFSMVMAEPGRQKSKRLFFTGCALPAVAPGHAITVYDALRRDNPGTGVLMICCGAPVELLGMDRECESTVEMIYRMAESVGAEELVPACPDCTHTLREVAPQLKIRPIWEYLAETWQPPKLREGTTVSIHDSCKAQHEPEMQAAIRTLVERSGAKVEEVEYRGEKSRCCGFGGMIYPVDAQLSQTISKRRTGESPHPMLTYCAGCRMALRGVGKESLHLLDFIYAKDWKAESMRPAPGSLTRYARRIKTKWNFKRLKPLGAR
;
A
#
# COMPACT_ATOMS: atom_id res chain seq x y z
N MET A 1 -5.17 -56.60 -10.21
CA MET A 1 -5.19 -56.18 -8.80
C MET A 1 -6.10 -54.96 -8.70
N SER A 2 -7.34 -55.19 -8.28
CA SER A 2 -8.42 -54.20 -8.29
C SER A 2 -8.27 -53.28 -7.09
N THR A 3 -8.19 -51.97 -7.33
CA THR A 3 -8.18 -50.93 -6.31
C THR A 3 -9.45 -50.94 -5.46
N PRO A 4 -9.38 -50.84 -4.12
CA PRO A 4 -10.56 -50.82 -3.26
C PRO A 4 -11.32 -49.50 -3.40
N ALA A 5 -12.65 -49.58 -3.37
CA ALA A 5 -13.56 -48.44 -3.43
C ALA A 5 -13.38 -47.51 -2.21
N PRO A 6 -13.52 -46.19 -2.38
CA PRO A 6 -13.44 -45.25 -1.27
C PRO A 6 -14.62 -45.46 -0.32
N THR A 7 -14.31 -45.61 0.97
CA THR A 7 -15.30 -45.62 2.06
C THR A 7 -16.02 -44.29 2.10
N SER A 8 -17.36 -44.32 2.11
CA SER A 8 -18.18 -43.14 2.27
C SER A 8 -17.84 -42.44 3.60
N PRO A 9 -17.71 -41.12 3.63
CA PRO A 9 -17.54 -40.40 4.89
C PRO A 9 -18.79 -40.64 5.74
N SER A 10 -18.58 -40.99 7.01
CA SER A 10 -19.68 -41.09 7.98
C SER A 10 -20.50 -39.80 7.95
N PRO A 11 -21.84 -39.88 8.03
CA PRO A 11 -22.68 -38.70 8.04
C PRO A 11 -22.26 -37.80 9.21
N VAL A 12 -21.81 -36.59 8.86
CA VAL A 12 -21.55 -35.53 9.84
C VAL A 12 -22.87 -35.29 10.58
N PRO A 13 -22.89 -35.33 11.93
CA PRO A 13 -24.12 -35.08 12.68
C PRO A 13 -24.69 -33.71 12.29
N PRO A 14 -26.02 -33.55 12.28
CA PRO A 14 -26.65 -32.27 11.95
C PRO A 14 -26.13 -31.19 12.90
N ARG A 15 -25.61 -30.09 12.32
CA ARG A 15 -25.09 -28.95 13.08
C ARG A 15 -26.18 -28.40 13.98
N LEU A 16 -25.83 -28.12 15.23
CA LEU A 16 -26.77 -27.47 16.15
C LEU A 16 -27.08 -26.04 15.65
N PRO A 17 -28.30 -25.51 15.87
CA PRO A 17 -28.71 -24.17 15.47
C PRO A 17 -27.86 -23.02 16.05
N TRP A 18 -26.78 -23.26 16.77
CA TRP A 18 -25.93 -22.23 17.38
C TRP A 18 -24.44 -22.43 17.06
N GLU A 19 -24.11 -23.31 16.11
CA GLU A 19 -22.74 -23.42 15.62
C GLU A 19 -22.36 -22.16 14.84
N ALA A 20 -21.29 -21.50 15.28
CA ALA A 20 -20.69 -20.39 14.56
C ALA A 20 -20.31 -20.84 13.13
N PRO A 21 -20.36 -19.95 12.12
CA PRO A 21 -19.92 -20.30 10.77
C PRO A 21 -18.51 -20.88 10.81
N ALA A 22 -18.27 -21.93 10.02
CA ALA A 22 -16.97 -22.61 9.98
C ALA A 22 -15.89 -21.61 9.53
N ARG A 23 -14.99 -21.23 10.45
CA ARG A 23 -13.81 -20.43 10.13
C ARG A 23 -12.75 -21.32 9.46
N GLU A 24 -11.94 -20.74 8.57
CA GLU A 24 -10.88 -21.47 7.84
C GLU A 24 -10.01 -22.29 8.83
N PRO A 25 -9.72 -23.58 8.53
CA PRO A 25 -9.17 -24.50 9.54
C PRO A 25 -7.72 -24.25 9.95
N ASP A 26 -6.94 -23.48 9.16
CA ASP A 26 -5.54 -23.17 9.47
C ASP A 26 -5.19 -21.67 9.36
N ASP A 27 -5.14 -20.99 10.51
CA ASP A 27 -4.70 -19.59 10.62
C ASP A 27 -3.34 -19.32 9.97
N ARG A 28 -2.43 -20.32 9.92
CA ARG A 28 -1.13 -20.16 9.26
C ARG A 28 -1.29 -20.05 7.75
N GLU A 29 -2.07 -20.94 7.16
CA GLU A 29 -2.37 -20.93 5.73
C GLU A 29 -3.13 -19.65 5.35
N THR A 30 -4.16 -19.28 6.13
CA THR A 30 -4.89 -18.02 5.95
C THR A 30 -3.96 -16.80 6.03
N LEU A 31 -3.06 -16.76 7.01
CA LEU A 31 -2.09 -15.67 7.16
C LEU A 31 -1.16 -15.59 5.95
N HIS A 32 -0.61 -16.72 5.52
CA HIS A 32 0.28 -16.79 4.35
C HIS A 32 -0.46 -16.34 3.09
N ARG A 33 -1.70 -16.80 2.88
CA ARG A 33 -2.53 -16.41 1.74
C ARG A 33 -2.78 -14.89 1.68
N ILE A 34 -3.15 -14.27 2.81
CA ILE A 34 -3.35 -12.82 2.89
C ILE A 34 -2.02 -12.08 2.66
N ALA A 35 -0.92 -12.58 3.23
CA ALA A 35 0.40 -11.99 3.03
C ALA A 35 0.85 -12.08 1.56
N ASP A 36 0.61 -13.21 0.88
CA ASP A 36 0.89 -13.40 -0.54
C ASP A 36 0.07 -12.46 -1.40
N GLU A 37 -1.22 -12.31 -1.11
CA GLU A 37 -2.08 -11.34 -1.78
C GLU A 37 -1.52 -9.91 -1.67
N ILE A 38 -1.04 -9.51 -0.48
CA ILE A 38 -0.38 -8.21 -0.28
C ILE A 38 0.93 -8.12 -1.05
N LEU A 39 1.77 -9.16 -1.03
CA LEU A 39 3.06 -9.17 -1.73
C LEU A 39 2.89 -9.03 -3.25
N ASP A 40 1.86 -9.66 -3.80
CA ASP A 40 1.62 -9.70 -5.24
C ASP A 40 0.91 -8.44 -5.75
N ARG A 41 -0.08 -7.94 -4.98
CA ARG A 41 -0.97 -6.85 -5.43
C ARG A 41 -0.57 -5.48 -4.92
N CYS A 42 0.14 -5.38 -3.79
CA CYS A 42 0.51 -4.08 -3.24
C CYS A 42 1.42 -3.30 -4.19
N ARG A 43 1.07 -2.05 -4.44
CA ARG A 43 1.80 -1.14 -5.33
C ARG A 43 2.95 -0.40 -4.61
N GLY A 44 3.05 -0.47 -3.28
CA GLY A 44 3.94 0.36 -2.46
C GLY A 44 5.45 0.29 -2.77
N GLU A 45 5.90 -0.73 -3.50
CA GLU A 45 7.30 -0.90 -3.94
C GLU A 45 7.47 -0.83 -5.47
N GLY A 46 6.39 -0.54 -6.20
CA GLY A 46 6.45 -0.44 -7.65
C GLY A 46 7.12 0.85 -8.11
N PRO A 47 7.79 0.86 -9.28
CA PRO A 47 8.31 2.08 -9.85
C PRO A 47 7.17 2.95 -10.39
N ALA A 48 7.33 4.27 -10.34
CA ALA A 48 6.47 5.19 -11.07
C ALA A 48 6.35 4.75 -12.54
N ASN A 49 5.18 4.93 -13.16
CA ASN A 49 4.92 4.43 -14.52
C ASN A 49 6.02 4.84 -15.52
N CYS A 50 6.46 6.10 -15.48
CA CYS A 50 7.50 6.60 -16.37
C CYS A 50 8.86 5.90 -16.19
N VAL A 51 9.17 5.45 -14.97
CA VAL A 51 10.39 4.72 -14.63
C VAL A 51 10.27 3.25 -15.05
N GLY A 52 9.13 2.62 -14.77
CA GLY A 52 8.85 1.23 -15.17
C GLY A 52 8.77 1.04 -16.68
N GLN A 53 8.30 2.06 -17.43
CA GLN A 53 8.24 2.04 -18.89
C GLN A 53 9.56 2.40 -19.58
N CYS A 54 10.49 3.06 -18.89
CA CYS A 54 11.77 3.40 -19.48
C CYS A 54 12.64 2.13 -19.56
N PRO A 55 13.12 1.72 -20.76
CA PRO A 55 14.01 0.54 -20.88
C PRO A 55 15.31 0.66 -20.08
N LEU A 56 15.74 1.88 -19.73
CA LEU A 56 16.90 2.16 -18.89
C LEU A 56 16.53 2.47 -17.43
N HIS A 57 15.24 2.45 -17.08
CA HIS A 57 14.73 2.82 -15.75
C HIS A 57 15.24 4.19 -15.25
N VAL A 58 15.35 5.16 -16.16
CA VAL A 58 15.71 6.53 -15.79
C VAL A 58 14.61 7.10 -14.88
N ASP A 59 14.99 7.68 -13.74
CA ASP A 59 14.06 8.22 -12.74
C ASP A 59 13.42 9.54 -13.18
N ALA A 60 12.51 9.44 -14.16
CA ALA A 60 11.72 10.54 -14.67
C ALA A 60 10.82 11.21 -13.65
N ARG A 61 10.38 10.48 -12.62
CA ARG A 61 9.65 11.08 -11.52
C ARG A 61 10.55 12.10 -10.80
N ALA A 62 11.72 11.67 -10.35
CA ALA A 62 12.61 12.53 -9.56
C ALA A 62 13.12 13.75 -10.32
N TYR A 63 13.62 13.61 -11.55
CA TYR A 63 14.16 14.79 -12.26
C TYR A 63 13.07 15.78 -12.69
N VAL A 64 11.83 15.33 -12.91
CA VAL A 64 10.70 16.24 -13.15
C VAL A 64 10.35 17.01 -11.87
N GLN A 65 10.36 16.37 -10.70
CA GLN A 65 10.16 17.08 -9.42
C GLN A 65 11.28 18.08 -9.13
N LEU A 66 12.53 17.76 -9.46
CA LEU A 66 13.65 18.71 -9.36
C LEU A 66 13.48 19.89 -10.34
N ALA A 67 13.06 19.61 -11.58
CA ALA A 67 12.78 20.65 -12.58
C ALA A 67 11.61 21.57 -12.15
N LYS A 68 10.56 21.02 -11.54
CA LYS A 68 9.45 21.77 -10.92
C LYS A 68 9.98 22.78 -9.89
N GLN A 69 10.92 22.36 -9.06
CA GLN A 69 11.58 23.19 -8.05
C GLN A 69 12.62 24.18 -8.62
N GLY A 70 12.90 24.15 -9.93
CA GLY A 70 13.95 24.98 -10.55
C GLY A 70 15.38 24.47 -10.35
N ARG A 71 15.55 23.27 -9.80
CA ARG A 71 16.86 22.67 -9.49
C ARG A 71 17.41 21.92 -10.72
N TYR A 72 17.68 22.66 -11.80
CA TYR A 72 17.97 22.08 -13.12
C TYR A 72 19.28 21.30 -13.20
N GLN A 73 20.33 21.77 -12.55
CA GLN A 73 21.61 21.06 -12.53
C GLN A 73 21.48 19.71 -11.81
N GLU A 74 20.81 19.70 -10.67
CA GLU A 74 20.52 18.47 -9.93
C GLU A 74 19.58 17.54 -10.71
N ALA A 75 18.59 18.09 -11.41
CA ALA A 75 17.73 17.32 -12.30
C ALA A 75 18.54 16.65 -13.43
N LEU A 76 19.47 17.35 -14.06
CA LEU A 76 20.35 16.78 -15.09
C LEU A 76 21.26 15.68 -14.53
N GLN A 77 21.84 15.89 -13.35
CA GLN A 77 22.65 14.86 -12.68
C GLN A 77 21.80 13.63 -12.33
N LYS A 78 20.54 13.83 -11.90
CA LYS A 78 19.59 12.74 -11.68
C LYS A 78 19.30 11.93 -12.95
N VAL A 79 19.31 12.55 -14.13
CA VAL A 79 19.24 11.81 -15.41
C VAL A 79 20.52 10.99 -15.62
N ARG A 80 21.70 11.57 -15.36
CA ARG A 80 23.02 10.97 -15.59
C ARG A 80 23.31 9.74 -14.75
N GLU A 81 22.68 9.60 -13.58
CA GLU A 81 22.77 8.39 -12.76
C GLU A 81 22.51 7.12 -13.58
N MET A 82 21.52 7.17 -14.48
CA MET A 82 21.14 6.04 -15.32
C MET A 82 21.50 6.21 -16.79
N LEU A 83 21.58 7.44 -17.31
CA LEU A 83 21.74 7.73 -18.73
C LEU A 83 22.90 8.71 -18.99
N PRO A 84 24.04 8.26 -19.52
CA PRO A 84 25.19 9.14 -19.80
C PRO A 84 24.97 10.10 -20.99
N PHE A 85 23.95 9.87 -21.82
CA PHE A 85 23.67 10.66 -23.03
C PHE A 85 22.30 11.36 -22.97
N PRO A 86 22.08 12.27 -22.00
CA PRO A 86 20.78 12.90 -21.78
C PRO A 86 20.34 13.80 -22.94
N GLY A 87 21.25 14.51 -23.59
CA GLY A 87 20.99 15.36 -24.73
C GLY A 87 20.55 14.56 -25.95
N ILE A 88 21.29 13.51 -26.31
CA ILE A 88 20.95 12.64 -27.45
C ILE A 88 19.52 12.10 -27.29
N LEU A 89 19.17 11.54 -26.13
CA LEU A 89 17.80 11.07 -25.91
C LEU A 89 16.77 12.20 -25.72
N GLY A 90 17.18 13.39 -25.31
CA GLY A 90 16.34 14.59 -25.36
C GLY A 90 15.89 14.92 -26.79
N TYR A 91 16.70 14.60 -27.80
CA TYR A 91 16.36 14.84 -29.20
C TYR A 91 15.65 13.66 -29.87
N VAL A 92 16.13 12.42 -29.67
CA VAL A 92 15.70 11.28 -30.52
C VAL A 92 14.92 10.17 -29.80
N CYS A 93 14.64 10.30 -28.50
CA CYS A 93 13.93 9.25 -27.76
C CYS A 93 12.46 9.08 -28.22
N ALA A 94 12.04 7.82 -28.34
CA ALA A 94 10.65 7.44 -28.59
C ALA A 94 9.72 7.59 -27.35
N HIS A 95 10.23 8.18 -26.25
CA HIS A 95 9.48 8.54 -25.03
C HIS A 95 8.46 7.47 -24.56
N PRO A 96 8.87 6.19 -24.42
CA PRO A 96 7.98 5.16 -23.91
C PRO A 96 7.47 5.47 -22.49
N CYS A 97 8.23 6.27 -21.73
CA CYS A 97 7.84 6.77 -20.41
C CYS A 97 6.60 7.68 -20.42
N GLU A 98 6.24 8.28 -21.56
CA GLU A 98 5.06 9.14 -21.69
C GLU A 98 3.80 8.31 -22.02
N LEU A 99 3.93 7.15 -22.68
CA LEU A 99 2.79 6.33 -23.15
C LEU A 99 1.85 5.82 -22.06
N ARG A 100 2.37 5.62 -20.84
CA ARG A 100 1.60 5.16 -19.67
C ARG A 100 1.67 6.15 -18.51
N CYS A 101 1.92 7.43 -18.78
CA CYS A 101 1.91 8.46 -17.74
C CYS A 101 0.51 8.54 -17.11
N LYS A 102 0.39 8.41 -15.78
CA LYS A 102 -0.91 8.46 -15.07
C LYS A 102 -1.66 9.79 -15.27
N ARG A 103 -0.93 10.88 -15.55
CA ARG A 103 -1.53 12.19 -15.87
C ARG A 103 -2.41 12.16 -17.13
N ILE A 104 -2.25 11.16 -18.01
CA ILE A 104 -3.10 10.99 -19.18
C ILE A 104 -4.57 10.85 -18.80
N ASP A 105 -4.91 10.28 -17.63
CA ASP A 105 -6.31 10.13 -17.22
C ASP A 105 -7.03 11.49 -17.08
N ASP A 106 -6.28 12.53 -16.71
CA ASP A 106 -6.81 13.89 -16.57
C ASP A 106 -6.74 14.68 -17.88
N ASP A 107 -5.59 14.65 -18.57
CA ASP A 107 -5.37 15.44 -19.80
C ASP A 107 -4.37 14.83 -20.79
N SER A 108 -3.07 14.97 -20.56
CA SER A 108 -1.99 14.52 -21.44
C SER A 108 -0.75 14.16 -20.64
N ALA A 109 0.14 13.36 -21.23
CA ALA A 109 1.38 12.98 -20.56
C ALA A 109 2.26 14.20 -20.25
N ILE A 110 2.98 14.14 -19.13
CA ILE A 110 4.10 15.05 -18.85
C ILE A 110 5.11 14.93 -20.00
N ARG A 111 5.64 16.06 -20.47
CA ARG A 111 6.62 16.15 -21.57
C ARG A 111 8.02 15.77 -21.11
N ILE A 112 8.14 14.56 -20.54
CA ILE A 112 9.33 14.00 -19.89
C ILE A 112 10.57 14.10 -20.79
N ARG A 113 10.46 13.77 -22.09
CA ARG A 113 11.57 13.89 -23.04
C ARG A 113 12.00 15.34 -23.22
N ASP A 114 11.04 16.26 -23.36
CA ASP A 114 11.36 17.66 -23.65
C ASP A 114 11.93 18.37 -22.41
N ILE A 115 11.48 18.01 -21.21
CA ILE A 115 12.10 18.43 -19.96
C ILE A 115 13.56 17.94 -19.93
N LYS A 116 13.82 16.66 -20.22
CA LYS A 116 15.20 16.14 -20.30
C LYS A 116 16.04 16.91 -21.31
N ARG A 117 15.47 17.22 -22.47
CA ARG A 117 16.14 18.01 -23.51
C ARG A 117 16.48 19.41 -23.01
N PHE A 118 15.53 20.11 -22.40
CA PHE A 118 15.76 21.43 -21.80
C PHE A 118 16.89 21.39 -20.76
N LEU A 119 16.89 20.39 -19.87
CA LEU A 119 17.94 20.23 -18.87
C LEU A 119 19.31 20.08 -19.53
N ALA A 120 19.40 19.25 -20.57
CA ALA A 120 20.64 19.04 -21.30
C ALA A 120 21.06 20.27 -22.09
N ASP A 121 20.15 20.98 -22.77
CA ASP A 121 20.45 22.15 -23.60
C ASP A 121 20.93 23.36 -22.78
N ARG A 122 20.60 23.43 -21.48
CA ARG A 122 21.10 24.46 -20.55
C ARG A 122 22.52 24.24 -20.06
N GLU A 123 23.07 23.04 -20.24
CA GLU A 123 24.46 22.79 -19.84
C GLU A 123 25.42 23.54 -20.77
N THR A 124 26.08 24.56 -20.23
CA THR A 124 27.10 25.35 -20.90
C THR A 124 28.49 25.01 -20.36
N GLY A 125 29.51 25.06 -21.21
CA GLY A 125 30.90 24.79 -20.81
C GLY A 125 31.24 23.30 -20.82
N VAL A 126 32.15 22.89 -19.94
CA VAL A 126 32.61 21.49 -19.83
C VAL A 126 31.50 20.64 -19.21
N PRO A 127 31.01 19.58 -19.89
CA PRO A 127 29.96 18.74 -19.35
C PRO A 127 30.35 18.08 -18.03
N GLN A 128 29.43 18.12 -17.05
CA GLN A 128 29.64 17.51 -15.75
C GLN A 128 29.22 16.03 -15.76
N HIS A 129 30.00 15.20 -16.43
CA HIS A 129 29.75 13.77 -16.52
C HIS A 129 29.97 13.06 -15.19
N ILE A 130 29.25 11.95 -14.97
CA ILE A 130 29.55 11.00 -13.90
C ILE A 130 30.66 10.09 -14.41
N VAL A 131 31.87 10.26 -13.87
CA VAL A 131 33.08 9.53 -14.29
C VAL A 131 33.67 8.66 -13.18
N ASP A 132 32.94 8.46 -12.07
CA ASP A 132 33.38 7.60 -10.98
C ASP A 132 33.60 6.16 -11.47
N ARG A 133 34.77 5.62 -11.12
CA ARG A 133 35.21 4.26 -11.47
C ARG A 133 35.45 3.45 -10.19
N GLU A 134 34.98 2.21 -10.21
CA GLU A 134 35.43 1.18 -9.28
C GLU A 134 36.95 0.92 -9.46
N PRO A 135 37.63 0.33 -8.46
CA PRO A 135 39.03 -0.04 -8.57
C PRO A 135 39.33 -0.88 -9.83
N ASP A 136 40.52 -0.68 -10.41
CA ASP A 136 40.96 -1.44 -11.59
C ASP A 136 40.90 -2.95 -11.31
N ARG A 137 40.21 -3.67 -12.20
CA ARG A 137 40.04 -5.13 -12.11
C ARG A 137 41.11 -5.91 -12.86
N GLY A 138 42.03 -5.23 -13.56
CA GLY A 138 43.11 -5.84 -14.32
C GLY A 138 42.64 -6.65 -15.54
N LYS A 139 41.43 -6.36 -16.06
CA LYS A 139 40.78 -7.09 -17.14
C LYS A 139 40.47 -6.18 -18.33
N ASN A 140 40.77 -6.67 -19.53
CA ASN A 140 40.61 -5.94 -20.79
C ASN A 140 39.36 -6.41 -21.53
N VAL A 141 38.57 -5.47 -22.04
CA VAL A 141 37.32 -5.76 -22.75
C VAL A 141 37.28 -5.02 -24.09
N ALA A 142 36.99 -5.76 -25.16
CA ALA A 142 36.74 -5.18 -26.47
C ALA A 142 35.24 -4.94 -26.68
N VAL A 143 34.88 -3.74 -27.12
CA VAL A 143 33.52 -3.40 -27.55
C VAL A 143 33.54 -3.12 -29.05
N VAL A 144 32.94 -3.99 -29.84
CA VAL A 144 32.90 -3.90 -31.30
C VAL A 144 31.65 -3.14 -31.73
N GLY A 145 31.85 -1.94 -32.29
CA GLY A 145 30.81 -1.01 -32.72
C GLY A 145 30.61 0.14 -31.74
N ALA A 146 30.73 1.37 -32.23
CA ALA A 146 30.54 2.61 -31.46
C ALA A 146 29.15 3.23 -31.66
N GLY A 147 28.12 2.40 -31.85
CA GLY A 147 26.71 2.83 -31.83
C GLY A 147 26.16 2.96 -30.40
N PRO A 148 24.87 3.31 -30.23
CA PRO A 148 24.27 3.51 -28.90
C PRO A 148 24.52 2.35 -27.93
N ALA A 149 24.31 1.11 -28.38
CA ALA A 149 24.52 -0.09 -27.56
C ALA A 149 25.99 -0.24 -27.11
N GLY A 150 26.94 -0.03 -28.03
CA GLY A 150 28.36 -0.11 -27.72
C GLY A 150 28.84 0.98 -26.76
N LEU A 151 28.39 2.22 -26.99
CA LEU A 151 28.80 3.37 -26.19
C LEU A 151 28.35 3.25 -24.73
N ILE A 152 27.12 2.82 -24.46
CA ILE A 152 26.67 2.63 -23.07
C ILE A 152 27.30 1.40 -22.43
N ALA A 153 27.54 0.32 -23.19
CA ALA A 153 28.21 -0.86 -22.67
C ALA A 153 29.66 -0.53 -22.26
N ALA A 154 30.37 0.24 -23.09
CA ALA A 154 31.72 0.71 -22.81
C ALA A 154 31.74 1.64 -21.58
N TYR A 155 30.79 2.57 -21.49
CA TYR A 155 30.61 3.44 -20.32
C TYR A 155 30.39 2.63 -19.02
N ASP A 156 29.44 1.70 -19.02
CA ASP A 156 29.10 0.91 -17.83
C ASP A 156 30.27 0.01 -17.40
N LEU A 157 30.99 -0.61 -18.34
CA LEU A 157 32.17 -1.44 -18.05
C LEU A 157 33.36 -0.62 -17.54
N ALA A 158 33.65 0.54 -18.15
CA ALA A 158 34.76 1.40 -17.71
C ALA A 158 34.55 1.91 -16.27
N ARG A 159 33.30 2.24 -15.92
CA ARG A 159 32.91 2.60 -14.54
C ARG A 159 33.03 1.44 -13.55
N ARG A 160 32.96 0.19 -14.00
CA ARG A 160 33.21 -0.99 -13.17
C ARG A 160 34.69 -1.39 -13.06
N GLY A 161 35.60 -0.51 -13.48
CA GLY A 161 37.04 -0.72 -13.33
C GLY A 161 37.66 -1.60 -14.41
N TYR A 162 36.96 -1.86 -15.52
CA TYR A 162 37.53 -2.56 -16.67
C TYR A 162 38.30 -1.61 -17.59
N ARG A 163 39.33 -2.13 -18.27
CA ARG A 163 40.03 -1.43 -19.35
C ARG A 163 39.30 -1.72 -20.66
N VAL A 164 38.67 -0.71 -21.24
CA VAL A 164 37.77 -0.89 -22.38
C VAL A 164 38.38 -0.27 -23.64
N THR A 165 38.38 -1.04 -24.72
CA THR A 165 38.74 -0.58 -26.06
C THR A 165 37.53 -0.73 -26.99
N ILE A 166 37.08 0.38 -27.58
CA ILE A 166 36.04 0.39 -28.61
C ILE A 166 36.69 0.23 -29.98
N LEU A 167 36.22 -0.74 -30.77
CA LEU A 167 36.63 -0.98 -32.15
C LEU A 167 35.49 -0.54 -33.08
N GLU A 168 35.70 0.49 -33.88
CA GLU A 168 34.70 1.07 -34.77
C GLU A 168 35.17 1.02 -36.22
N LYS A 169 34.30 0.59 -37.12
CA LYS A 169 34.62 0.43 -38.55
C LYS A 169 34.73 1.77 -39.29
N THR A 170 34.02 2.79 -38.81
CA THR A 170 33.96 4.12 -39.43
C THR A 170 35.04 5.05 -38.85
N ASP A 171 35.10 6.27 -39.39
CA ASP A 171 36.03 7.34 -39.04
C ASP A 171 35.60 8.14 -37.80
N ARG A 172 34.49 7.77 -37.14
CA ARG A 172 34.02 8.40 -35.90
C ARG A 172 33.02 7.54 -35.13
N ILE A 173 32.94 7.82 -33.82
CA ILE A 173 31.96 7.19 -32.93
C ILE A 173 30.55 7.78 -33.11
N GLY A 174 29.53 7.05 -32.66
CA GLY A 174 28.12 7.46 -32.66
C GLY A 174 27.21 6.54 -33.47
N GLY A 175 27.75 5.76 -34.40
CA GLY A 175 26.98 4.79 -35.20
C GLY A 175 25.77 5.43 -35.89
N CYS A 176 24.57 4.89 -35.68
CA CYS A 176 23.35 5.43 -36.29
C CYS A 176 23.05 6.88 -35.91
N LEU A 177 23.51 7.35 -34.74
CA LEU A 177 23.31 8.72 -34.27
C LEU A 177 23.96 9.74 -35.20
N VAL A 178 25.10 9.37 -35.81
CA VAL A 178 25.83 10.23 -36.74
C VAL A 178 25.50 9.89 -38.19
N HIS A 179 25.49 8.61 -38.53
CA HIS A 179 25.43 8.16 -39.91
C HIS A 179 24.01 8.05 -40.48
N LYS A 180 22.97 7.98 -39.63
CA LYS A 180 21.59 7.75 -40.07
C LYS A 180 20.60 8.83 -39.63
N ILE A 181 20.88 9.52 -38.52
CA ILE A 181 20.02 10.60 -38.03
C ILE A 181 20.54 11.94 -38.59
N PRO A 182 19.71 12.68 -39.37
CA PRO A 182 20.10 13.97 -39.92
C PRO A 182 20.39 15.01 -38.83
N GLU A 183 21.31 15.94 -39.13
CA GLU A 183 21.75 16.96 -38.17
C GLU A 183 20.63 17.89 -37.70
N PHE A 184 19.68 18.23 -38.58
CA PHE A 184 18.53 19.02 -38.18
C PHE A 184 17.69 18.33 -37.10
N ARG A 185 17.72 17.00 -36.98
CA ARG A 185 16.99 16.23 -35.97
C ARG A 185 17.85 15.95 -34.72
N LEU A 186 19.15 15.75 -34.90
CA LEU A 186 20.11 15.53 -33.82
C LEU A 186 21.38 16.35 -34.10
N PRO A 187 21.50 17.55 -33.51
CA PRO A 187 22.64 18.43 -33.77
C PRO A 187 23.97 17.76 -33.39
N ARG A 188 25.01 17.93 -34.23
CA ARG A 188 26.33 17.30 -33.98
C ARG A 188 26.94 17.75 -32.67
N ARG A 189 26.81 19.05 -32.34
CA ARG A 189 27.22 19.60 -31.03
C ARG A 189 26.65 18.83 -29.83
N VAL A 190 25.43 18.30 -29.93
CA VAL A 190 24.78 17.55 -28.84
C VAL A 190 25.38 16.15 -28.75
N VAL A 191 25.64 15.51 -29.90
CA VAL A 191 26.33 14.22 -29.95
C VAL A 191 27.72 14.34 -29.37
N ASP A 192 28.51 15.30 -29.84
CA ASP A 192 29.90 15.50 -29.40
C ASP A 192 29.97 15.78 -27.90
N ARG A 193 29.06 16.63 -27.39
CA ARG A 193 28.94 16.92 -25.96
C ARG A 193 28.64 15.67 -25.14
N ASP A 194 27.59 14.94 -25.49
CA ASP A 194 27.18 13.75 -24.73
C ASP A 194 28.24 12.64 -24.82
N LEU A 195 28.88 12.45 -25.97
CA LEU A 195 29.89 11.40 -26.18
C LEU A 195 31.28 11.75 -25.61
N SER A 196 31.54 13.01 -25.24
CA SER A 196 32.78 13.40 -24.56
C SER A 196 33.04 12.63 -23.25
N VAL A 197 32.01 12.03 -22.65
CA VAL A 197 32.16 11.15 -21.48
C VAL A 197 33.04 9.94 -21.74
N ILE A 198 33.10 9.45 -22.99
CA ILE A 198 33.92 8.30 -23.39
C ILE A 198 35.40 8.63 -23.19
N ALA A 199 35.82 9.81 -23.67
CA ALA A 199 37.17 10.31 -23.46
C ALA A 199 37.42 10.63 -21.98
N ALA A 200 36.45 11.22 -21.28
CA ALA A 200 36.57 11.55 -19.86
C ALA A 200 36.76 10.33 -18.95
N LEU A 201 36.25 9.16 -19.35
CA LEU A 201 36.47 7.88 -18.66
C LEU A 201 37.78 7.18 -19.04
N GLY A 202 38.54 7.72 -20.00
CA GLY A 202 39.76 7.10 -20.50
C GLY A 202 39.51 5.81 -21.30
N ILE A 203 38.37 5.71 -21.99
CA ILE A 203 38.06 4.59 -22.87
C ILE A 203 38.86 4.74 -24.18
N GLU A 204 39.60 3.71 -24.56
CA GLU A 204 40.36 3.71 -25.81
C GLU A 204 39.42 3.51 -27.00
N VAL A 205 39.64 4.26 -28.09
CA VAL A 205 38.83 4.15 -29.32
C VAL A 205 39.74 3.92 -30.52
N LYS A 206 39.52 2.82 -31.24
CA LYS A 206 40.21 2.49 -32.49
C LYS A 206 39.21 2.56 -33.65
N LEU A 207 39.40 3.57 -34.50
CA LEU A 207 38.57 3.85 -35.68
C LEU A 207 39.13 3.13 -36.91
N GLY A 208 38.30 2.95 -37.94
CA GLY A 208 38.70 2.26 -39.17
C GLY A 208 38.99 0.76 -39.01
N VAL A 209 38.45 0.12 -37.97
CA VAL A 209 38.69 -1.30 -37.68
C VAL A 209 37.46 -2.14 -38.03
N PRO A 210 37.36 -2.71 -39.25
CA PRO A 210 36.30 -3.63 -39.61
C PRO A 210 36.52 -5.00 -38.96
N VAL A 211 35.64 -5.37 -38.01
CA VAL A 211 35.65 -6.71 -37.40
C VAL A 211 34.76 -7.65 -38.23
N GLY A 212 35.28 -8.85 -38.52
CA GLY A 212 34.58 -9.88 -39.32
C GLY A 212 35.30 -10.32 -40.60
N SER A 213 36.40 -9.63 -40.96
CA SER A 213 37.32 -10.00 -42.03
C SER A 213 38.73 -10.22 -41.46
N GLU A 214 39.61 -9.22 -41.53
CA GLU A 214 41.01 -9.29 -41.09
C GLU A 214 41.12 -9.41 -39.56
N VAL A 215 40.29 -8.66 -38.83
CA VAL A 215 40.15 -8.80 -37.37
C VAL A 215 38.97 -9.72 -37.09
N THR A 216 39.23 -10.91 -36.55
CA THR A 216 38.20 -11.92 -36.24
C THR A 216 37.78 -11.86 -34.78
N ILE A 217 36.55 -12.28 -34.47
CA ILE A 217 36.06 -12.36 -33.09
C ILE A 217 36.91 -13.32 -32.25
N ALA A 218 37.37 -14.43 -32.85
CA ALA A 218 38.29 -15.37 -32.21
C ALA A 218 39.61 -14.69 -31.81
N SER A 219 40.26 -13.95 -32.73
CA SER A 219 41.51 -13.22 -32.43
C SER A 219 41.32 -12.15 -31.34
N LEU A 220 40.15 -11.50 -31.32
CA LEU A 220 39.81 -10.57 -30.24
C LEU A 220 39.65 -11.30 -28.92
N ARG A 221 39.09 -12.51 -28.90
CA ARG A 221 38.92 -13.26 -27.65
C ARG A 221 40.24 -13.80 -27.10
N GLU A 222 41.24 -14.03 -27.94
CA GLU A 222 42.61 -14.33 -27.49
C GLU A 222 43.30 -13.12 -26.85
N THR A 223 42.97 -11.90 -27.30
CA THR A 223 43.60 -10.66 -26.85
C THR A 223 42.88 -10.01 -25.66
N TYR A 224 41.55 -10.11 -25.61
CA TYR A 224 40.70 -9.48 -24.60
C TYR A 224 39.99 -10.52 -23.76
N ASP A 225 39.81 -10.27 -22.46
CA ASP A 225 39.15 -11.18 -21.53
C ASP A 225 37.65 -11.36 -21.81
N ALA A 226 37.02 -10.40 -22.48
CA ALA A 226 35.65 -10.48 -23.00
C ALA A 226 35.48 -9.61 -24.25
N VAL A 227 34.54 -9.99 -25.12
CA VAL A 227 34.23 -9.26 -26.37
C VAL A 227 32.73 -9.00 -26.47
N LEU A 228 32.34 -7.76 -26.69
CA LEU A 228 30.94 -7.37 -26.92
C LEU A 228 30.75 -6.98 -28.39
N VAL A 229 29.96 -7.75 -29.13
CA VAL A 229 29.66 -7.57 -30.56
C VAL A 229 28.37 -6.75 -30.70
N LEU A 230 28.50 -5.42 -30.83
CA LEU A 230 27.42 -4.44 -30.79
C LEU A 230 27.35 -3.61 -32.09
N VAL A 231 27.54 -4.29 -33.22
CA VAL A 231 27.72 -3.73 -34.57
C VAL A 231 26.42 -3.24 -35.26
N GLY A 232 25.29 -3.29 -34.56
CA GLY A 232 23.97 -3.01 -35.12
C GLY A 232 23.51 -4.02 -36.17
N TYR A 233 22.35 -3.76 -36.79
CA TYR A 233 21.73 -4.72 -37.71
C TYR A 233 22.54 -4.94 -39.00
N GLU A 234 22.98 -3.87 -39.67
CA GLU A 234 23.79 -4.02 -40.90
C GLU A 234 25.12 -4.71 -40.65
N GLY A 235 25.76 -4.41 -39.52
CA GLY A 235 26.99 -5.06 -39.11
C GLY A 235 26.79 -6.55 -38.84
N SER A 236 25.68 -6.93 -38.17
CA SER A 236 25.40 -8.35 -37.95
C SER A 236 25.14 -9.09 -39.26
N GLN A 237 24.45 -8.48 -40.22
CA GLN A 237 24.28 -9.08 -41.55
C GLN A 237 25.62 -9.30 -42.27
N ALA A 238 26.56 -8.36 -42.14
CA ALA A 238 27.90 -8.52 -42.71
C ALA A 238 28.66 -9.70 -42.07
N LEU A 239 28.67 -9.79 -40.73
CA LEU A 239 29.30 -10.90 -40.00
C LEU A 239 28.70 -12.28 -40.37
N LEU A 240 27.37 -12.34 -40.51
CA LEU A 240 26.66 -13.58 -40.86
C LEU A 240 26.85 -13.99 -42.32
N ARG A 241 27.11 -13.04 -43.23
CA ARG A 241 27.43 -13.32 -44.63
C ARG A 241 28.87 -13.80 -44.79
N SER A 242 29.81 -13.20 -44.06
CA SER A 242 31.22 -13.63 -44.06
C SER A 242 31.47 -14.91 -43.26
N LYS A 243 30.45 -15.47 -42.60
CA LYS A 243 30.55 -16.64 -41.71
C LYS A 243 31.64 -16.44 -40.65
N ALA A 244 31.68 -15.24 -40.06
CA ALA A 244 32.67 -14.89 -39.05
C ALA A 244 32.64 -15.91 -37.89
N ALA A 245 33.79 -16.53 -37.61
CA ALA A 245 33.92 -17.49 -36.52
C ALA A 245 33.59 -16.83 -35.17
N GLY A 246 32.83 -17.53 -34.34
CA GLY A 246 32.44 -17.08 -32.99
C GLY A 246 31.04 -16.50 -32.87
N VAL A 247 30.29 -16.39 -33.99
CA VAL A 247 28.87 -16.00 -33.98
C VAL A 247 28.05 -16.87 -34.93
N ALA A 248 26.87 -17.29 -34.47
CA ALA A 248 25.92 -18.05 -35.27
C ALA A 248 24.70 -17.21 -35.69
N ARG A 249 23.95 -17.74 -36.66
CA ARG A 249 22.70 -17.16 -37.12
C ARG A 249 21.53 -17.66 -36.28
N SER A 250 20.69 -16.74 -35.83
CA SER A 250 19.43 -17.05 -35.15
C SER A 250 18.30 -17.36 -36.15
N ALA A 251 17.20 -17.93 -35.67
CA ALA A 251 15.98 -18.11 -36.47
C ALA A 251 15.43 -16.79 -37.04
N ARG A 252 15.73 -15.64 -36.40
CA ARG A 252 15.33 -14.30 -36.85
C ARG A 252 16.31 -13.65 -37.83
N GLN A 253 17.25 -14.44 -38.38
CA GLN A 253 18.31 -13.95 -39.29
C GLN A 253 19.20 -12.86 -38.65
N THR A 254 19.37 -12.88 -37.33
CA THR A 254 20.28 -12.01 -36.55
C THR A 254 21.35 -12.83 -35.84
N LEU A 255 22.22 -12.22 -35.03
CA LEU A 255 23.17 -12.98 -34.21
C LEU A 255 22.41 -13.85 -33.18
N ALA A 256 22.77 -15.13 -33.12
CA ALA A 256 22.25 -16.06 -32.12
C ALA A 256 22.87 -15.75 -30.75
N ILE A 257 22.00 -15.56 -29.76
CA ILE A 257 22.37 -15.28 -28.37
C ILE A 257 21.41 -16.00 -27.42
N ASP A 258 21.87 -16.24 -26.19
CA ASP A 258 20.95 -16.43 -25.07
C ASP A 258 20.22 -15.10 -24.78
N PRO A 259 18.88 -15.07 -24.78
CA PRO A 259 18.11 -13.84 -24.64
C PRO A 259 18.21 -13.18 -23.26
N LEU A 260 18.58 -13.95 -22.22
CA LEU A 260 18.75 -13.46 -20.85
C LEU A 260 20.18 -12.95 -20.65
N THR A 261 21.18 -13.74 -21.03
CA THR A 261 22.60 -13.46 -20.78
C THR A 261 23.27 -12.70 -21.91
N CYS A 262 22.65 -12.57 -23.08
CA CYS A 262 23.28 -11.97 -24.27
C CYS A 262 24.54 -12.72 -24.75
N GLU A 263 24.87 -13.87 -24.18
CA GLU A 263 26.05 -14.65 -24.57
C GLU A 263 25.78 -15.36 -25.89
N THR A 264 26.77 -15.36 -26.76
CA THR A 264 26.73 -16.11 -28.02
C THR A 264 27.04 -17.60 -27.77
N GLU A 265 27.17 -18.40 -28.82
CA GLU A 265 27.71 -19.76 -28.68
C GLU A 265 29.17 -19.81 -28.21
N THR A 266 29.89 -18.68 -28.29
CA THR A 266 31.28 -18.58 -27.84
C THR A 266 31.35 -17.98 -26.44
N PRO A 267 31.89 -18.72 -25.44
CA PRO A 267 32.00 -18.22 -24.07
C PRO A 267 32.79 -16.92 -23.95
N GLY A 268 32.23 -15.95 -23.22
CA GLY A 268 32.83 -14.62 -23.04
C GLY A 268 32.69 -13.70 -24.27
N VAL A 269 31.91 -14.09 -25.27
CA VAL A 269 31.49 -13.24 -26.39
C VAL A 269 30.00 -12.94 -26.24
N PHE A 270 29.65 -11.67 -26.14
CA PHE A 270 28.27 -11.21 -25.94
C PHE A 270 27.80 -10.37 -27.13
N ALA A 271 26.55 -10.52 -27.54
CA ALA A 271 25.94 -9.68 -28.56
C ALA A 271 24.58 -9.16 -28.10
N ALA A 272 24.23 -7.93 -28.47
CA ALA A 272 22.97 -7.31 -28.07
C ALA A 272 22.59 -6.15 -29.01
N GLY A 273 21.44 -5.54 -28.71
CA GLY A 273 20.85 -4.47 -29.51
C GLY A 273 20.46 -4.98 -30.89
N ASP A 274 20.47 -4.08 -31.87
CA ASP A 274 19.97 -4.38 -33.21
C ASP A 274 20.73 -5.51 -33.93
N ALA A 275 21.97 -5.81 -33.49
CA ALA A 275 22.73 -6.94 -33.98
C ALA A 275 22.06 -8.29 -33.66
N ALA A 276 21.39 -8.39 -32.52
CA ALA A 276 20.73 -9.60 -32.03
C ALA A 276 19.19 -9.54 -32.15
N SER A 277 18.58 -8.37 -31.98
CA SER A 277 17.11 -8.22 -31.99
C SER A 277 16.52 -7.74 -33.32
N GLY A 278 17.34 -7.20 -34.22
CA GLY A 278 16.85 -6.41 -35.36
C GLY A 278 16.61 -4.94 -35.00
N PRO A 279 16.27 -4.09 -35.98
CA PRO A 279 16.16 -2.65 -35.80
C PRO A 279 15.22 -2.24 -34.66
N SER A 280 15.68 -1.34 -33.79
CA SER A 280 14.91 -0.87 -32.63
C SER A 280 15.07 0.64 -32.39
N THR A 281 14.47 1.16 -31.30
CA THR A 281 14.65 2.57 -30.93
C THR A 281 15.97 2.78 -30.19
N VAL A 282 16.56 3.99 -30.25
CA VAL A 282 17.84 4.29 -29.59
C VAL A 282 17.85 3.91 -28.11
N ILE A 283 16.74 4.17 -27.39
CA ILE A 283 16.60 3.82 -25.97
C ILE A 283 16.61 2.30 -25.74
N GLN A 284 16.04 1.50 -26.65
CA GLN A 284 16.09 0.04 -26.60
C GLN A 284 17.50 -0.48 -26.89
N SER A 285 18.20 0.10 -27.87
CA SER A 285 19.60 -0.26 -28.15
C SER A 285 20.51 0.03 -26.95
N LEU A 286 20.32 1.17 -26.28
CA LEU A 286 21.05 1.49 -25.04
C LEU A 286 20.78 0.47 -23.93
N ALA A 287 19.50 0.16 -23.68
CA ALA A 287 19.14 -0.84 -22.67
C ALA A 287 19.73 -2.22 -22.97
N ALA A 288 19.79 -2.61 -24.24
CA ALA A 288 20.41 -3.87 -24.66
C ALA A 288 21.93 -3.87 -24.46
N GLY A 289 22.61 -2.76 -24.76
CA GLY A 289 24.04 -2.60 -24.48
C GLY A 289 24.38 -2.76 -23.00
N ARG A 290 23.60 -2.11 -22.12
CA ARG A 290 23.74 -2.26 -20.65
C ARG A 290 23.55 -3.71 -20.18
N ARG A 291 22.59 -4.44 -20.74
CA ARG A 291 22.41 -5.87 -20.43
C ARG A 291 23.61 -6.72 -20.83
N ALA A 292 24.22 -6.45 -21.97
CA ALA A 292 25.43 -7.14 -22.41
C ALA A 292 26.65 -6.80 -21.53
N ALA A 293 26.81 -5.53 -21.15
CA ALA A 293 27.85 -5.10 -20.20
C ALA A 293 27.72 -5.79 -18.84
N GLU A 294 26.50 -5.90 -18.32
CA GLU A 294 26.22 -6.62 -17.08
C GLU A 294 26.61 -8.10 -17.19
N SER A 295 26.30 -8.76 -18.30
CA SER A 295 26.72 -10.15 -18.54
C SER A 295 28.23 -10.32 -18.62
N ALA A 296 28.91 -9.42 -19.35
CA ALA A 296 30.36 -9.42 -19.44
C ALA A 296 31.00 -9.21 -18.06
N HIS A 297 30.46 -8.30 -17.24
CA HIS A 297 30.92 -8.13 -15.87
C HIS A 297 30.76 -9.40 -15.03
N ARG A 298 29.58 -10.05 -15.08
CA ARG A 298 29.34 -11.31 -14.34
C ARG A 298 30.31 -12.40 -14.79
N PHE A 299 30.50 -12.56 -16.10
CA PHE A 299 31.45 -13.50 -16.68
C PHE A 299 32.88 -13.26 -16.16
N LEU A 300 33.36 -12.02 -16.25
CA LEU A 300 34.70 -11.63 -15.79
C LEU A 300 34.88 -11.76 -14.28
N SER A 301 33.79 -11.61 -13.51
CA SER A 301 33.76 -11.75 -12.06
C SER A 301 33.46 -13.18 -11.60
N LYS A 302 33.36 -14.14 -12.52
CA LYS A 302 33.02 -15.55 -12.25
C LYS A 302 31.71 -15.72 -11.47
N LEU A 303 30.75 -14.84 -11.72
CA LEU A 303 29.39 -14.92 -11.17
C LEU A 303 28.49 -15.70 -12.11
N ASP A 304 27.45 -16.32 -11.57
CA ASP A 304 26.40 -16.95 -12.37
C ASP A 304 25.73 -15.92 -13.29
N LEU A 305 25.66 -16.22 -14.58
CA LEU A 305 25.13 -15.30 -15.60
C LEU A 305 23.62 -15.10 -15.53
N ARG A 306 22.89 -16.00 -14.86
CA ARG A 306 21.42 -16.11 -14.83
C ARG A 306 20.84 -15.77 -13.46
N LEU A 307 21.55 -16.04 -12.36
CA LEU A 307 21.06 -15.88 -10.99
C LEU A 307 20.56 -14.45 -10.75
N GLY A 308 19.31 -14.34 -10.30
CA GLY A 308 18.65 -13.06 -10.00
C GLY A 308 18.35 -12.20 -11.23
N ARG A 309 18.43 -12.76 -12.46
CA ARG A 309 17.99 -12.08 -13.68
C ARG A 309 16.65 -12.64 -14.12
N GLU A 310 15.68 -11.75 -14.24
CA GLU A 310 14.39 -12.08 -14.84
C GLU A 310 14.42 -11.82 -16.35
N PRO A 311 13.61 -12.55 -17.14
CA PRO A 311 13.33 -12.15 -18.52
C PRO A 311 12.85 -10.70 -18.55
N VAL A 312 13.12 -9.98 -19.64
CA VAL A 312 12.61 -8.61 -19.82
C VAL A 312 11.08 -8.68 -20.01
N LEU A 313 10.36 -8.69 -18.89
CA LEU A 313 8.91 -8.60 -18.86
C LEU A 313 8.50 -7.12 -18.71
N PRO A 314 7.33 -6.73 -19.24
CA PRO A 314 6.78 -5.41 -18.96
C PRO A 314 6.60 -5.26 -17.45
N GLN A 315 7.29 -4.29 -16.83
CA GLN A 315 7.08 -4.04 -15.41
C GLN A 315 5.65 -3.55 -15.18
N ARG A 316 4.99 -4.11 -14.16
CA ARG A 316 3.65 -3.65 -13.75
C ARG A 316 3.77 -2.19 -13.31
N PRO A 317 3.10 -1.24 -14.00
CA PRO A 317 3.13 0.15 -13.60
C PRO A 317 2.46 0.33 -12.23
N LEU A 318 2.88 1.35 -11.50
CA LEU A 318 2.27 1.72 -10.22
C LEU A 318 0.77 2.00 -10.35
N TRP A 319 0.36 2.62 -11.46
CA TRP A 319 -1.02 2.98 -11.75
C TRP A 319 -1.44 2.45 -13.11
N THR A 320 -2.58 1.76 -13.16
CA THR A 320 -3.29 1.51 -14.43
C THR A 320 -3.97 2.80 -14.86
N LEU A 321 -4.05 3.03 -16.17
CA LEU A 321 -4.85 4.13 -16.72
C LEU A 321 -6.33 3.78 -16.60
N GLU A 322 -7.13 4.76 -16.18
CA GLU A 322 -8.59 4.63 -16.01
C GLU A 322 -9.37 4.98 -17.29
N ILE A 323 -8.66 5.21 -18.39
CA ILE A 323 -9.21 5.45 -19.73
C ILE A 323 -8.97 4.27 -20.67
N ASP A 324 -9.78 4.17 -21.72
CA ASP A 324 -9.60 3.17 -22.76
C ASP A 324 -8.43 3.49 -23.71
N GLU A 325 -8.00 2.48 -24.47
CA GLU A 325 -6.87 2.60 -25.39
C GLU A 325 -7.13 3.62 -26.54
N PRO A 326 -8.33 3.72 -27.14
CA PRO A 326 -8.65 4.77 -28.11
C PRO A 326 -8.50 6.20 -27.55
N GLU A 327 -9.00 6.48 -26.35
CA GLU A 327 -8.84 7.80 -25.71
C GLU A 327 -7.38 8.05 -25.35
N ARG A 328 -6.67 7.05 -24.86
CA ARG A 328 -5.22 7.16 -24.61
C ARG A 328 -4.46 7.53 -25.88
N GLN A 329 -4.78 6.91 -27.01
CA GLN A 329 -4.17 7.22 -28.31
C GLN A 329 -4.50 8.63 -28.79
N ARG A 330 -5.72 9.14 -28.55
CA ARG A 330 -6.07 10.53 -28.85
C ARG A 330 -5.27 11.55 -28.04
N ARG A 331 -4.93 11.21 -26.79
CA ARG A 331 -4.11 12.02 -25.88
C ARG A 331 -2.60 11.77 -26.04
N GLU A 332 -2.22 10.79 -26.84
CA GLU A 332 -0.82 10.44 -27.08
C GLU A 332 -0.12 11.51 -27.91
N ARG A 333 1.07 11.91 -27.45
CA ARG A 333 1.94 12.78 -28.21
C ARG A 333 2.57 11.97 -29.33
N THR A 334 2.42 12.45 -30.57
CA THR A 334 3.07 11.82 -31.72
C THR A 334 4.59 11.76 -31.51
N PRO A 335 5.22 10.60 -31.73
CA PRO A 335 6.66 10.51 -31.57
C PRO A 335 7.46 11.47 -32.44
N VAL A 336 8.46 12.12 -31.85
CA VAL A 336 9.36 13.06 -32.57
C VAL A 336 10.14 12.39 -33.71
N MET A 337 10.28 11.06 -33.68
CA MET A 337 10.83 10.30 -34.81
C MET A 337 9.97 10.42 -36.08
N LEU A 338 8.66 10.66 -35.94
CA LEU A 338 7.71 10.86 -37.05
C LEU A 338 7.66 12.33 -37.50
N LYS A 339 7.67 13.29 -36.56
CA LYS A 339 7.70 14.74 -36.84
C LYS A 339 8.71 15.45 -35.93
N PRO A 340 9.84 15.94 -36.44
CA PRO A 340 10.85 16.60 -35.62
C PRO A 340 10.32 17.95 -35.10
N HIS A 341 10.31 18.12 -33.78
CA HIS A 341 10.08 19.41 -33.12
C HIS A 341 11.35 19.80 -32.36
N ASN A 342 12.10 20.75 -32.93
CA ASN A 342 13.44 21.10 -32.45
C ASN A 342 13.49 22.40 -31.65
N GLU A 343 12.35 23.00 -31.33
CA GLU A 343 12.33 24.09 -30.34
C GLU A 343 12.37 23.47 -28.95
N ALA A 344 13.29 23.96 -28.11
CA ALA A 344 13.35 23.56 -26.71
C ALA A 344 12.27 24.29 -25.92
N MET A 345 11.70 23.64 -24.91
CA MET A 345 10.77 24.30 -24.00
C MET A 345 11.47 25.45 -23.27
N THR A 346 10.76 26.56 -23.09
CA THR A 346 11.19 27.64 -22.21
C THR A 346 11.15 27.19 -20.75
N GLU A 347 11.82 27.93 -19.86
CA GLU A 347 11.78 27.64 -18.42
C GLU A 347 10.34 27.69 -17.87
N ALA A 348 9.55 28.67 -18.31
CA ALA A 348 8.15 28.80 -17.91
C ALA A 348 7.32 27.59 -18.33
N GLU A 349 7.50 27.09 -19.56
CA GLU A 349 6.81 25.89 -20.03
C GLU A 349 7.25 24.63 -19.29
N VAL A 350 8.53 24.49 -18.93
CA VAL A 350 9.04 23.37 -18.13
C VAL A 350 8.42 23.36 -16.75
N ARG A 351 8.36 24.52 -16.07
CA ARG A 351 7.73 24.61 -14.75
C ARG A 351 6.23 24.30 -14.83
N ALA A 352 5.52 24.91 -15.77
CA ALA A 352 4.08 24.67 -15.96
C ALA A 352 3.76 23.20 -16.28
N ASP A 353 4.59 22.54 -17.10
CA ASP A 353 4.42 21.12 -17.41
C ASP A 353 4.80 20.22 -16.21
N ALA A 354 5.89 20.54 -15.51
CA ALA A 354 6.32 19.78 -14.34
C ALA A 354 5.37 19.94 -13.14
N ASP A 355 4.71 21.09 -12.99
CA ASP A 355 3.69 21.33 -11.96
C ASP A 355 2.51 20.37 -12.08
N ARG A 356 2.20 19.92 -13.30
CA ARG A 356 1.18 18.90 -13.59
C ARG A 356 1.57 17.49 -13.13
N CYS A 357 2.84 17.24 -12.81
CA CYS A 357 3.32 15.91 -12.45
C CYS A 357 2.70 15.45 -11.12
N LEU A 358 2.08 14.26 -11.15
CA LEU A 358 1.40 13.65 -10.00
C LEU A 358 2.36 13.03 -8.96
N ASP A 359 3.68 13.16 -9.16
CA ASP A 359 4.72 12.52 -8.33
C ASP A 359 4.38 11.07 -7.96
N CYS A 360 4.17 10.24 -8.98
CA CYS A 360 3.56 8.92 -8.82
C CYS A 360 4.31 8.05 -7.78
N THR A 361 3.74 7.97 -6.58
CA THR A 361 4.16 7.09 -5.49
C THR A 361 2.92 6.43 -4.92
N CYS A 362 3.05 5.20 -4.42
CA CYS A 362 2.02 4.56 -3.63
C CYS A 362 2.38 4.74 -2.15
N GLY A 363 1.36 4.83 -1.30
CA GLY A 363 1.54 5.16 0.10
C GLY A 363 0.28 5.64 0.81
N LEU A 364 -0.88 5.68 0.13
CA LEU A 364 -2.15 6.17 0.69
C LEU A 364 -2.48 5.55 2.06
N CYS A 365 -2.37 4.21 2.17
CA CYS A 365 -2.59 3.52 3.45
C CYS A 365 -1.58 3.91 4.54
N VAL A 366 -0.32 4.16 4.17
CA VAL A 366 0.75 4.55 5.10
C VAL A 366 0.56 6.00 5.54
N GLN A 367 0.21 6.90 4.62
CA GLN A 367 -0.08 8.30 4.90
C GLN A 367 -1.25 8.46 5.89
N ASP A 368 -2.26 7.62 5.77
CA ASP A 368 -3.48 7.68 6.59
C ASP A 368 -3.47 6.78 7.84
N CYS A 369 -2.37 6.09 8.13
CA CYS A 369 -2.28 5.16 9.26
C CYS A 369 -0.95 5.28 10.00
N GLU A 370 -0.99 5.70 11.26
CA GLU A 370 0.20 5.86 12.13
C GLU A 370 0.89 4.53 12.39
N PHE A 371 0.11 3.44 12.46
CA PHE A 371 0.66 2.10 12.61
C PHE A 371 1.53 1.72 11.40
N LEU A 372 0.99 1.89 10.19
CA LEU A 372 1.76 1.60 8.97
C LEU A 372 2.96 2.54 8.86
N ALA A 373 2.78 3.84 9.09
CA ALA A 373 3.87 4.82 9.06
C ALA A 373 5.00 4.52 10.06
N LYS A 374 4.68 3.90 11.22
CA LYS A 374 5.66 3.49 12.22
C LYS A 374 6.41 2.22 11.84
N TYR A 375 5.71 1.22 11.28
CA TYR A 375 6.25 -0.13 11.13
C TYR A 375 6.71 -0.49 9.71
N CYS A 376 6.34 0.27 8.68
CA CYS A 376 6.77 -0.02 7.32
C CYS A 376 6.75 1.18 6.36
N LYS A 377 7.47 1.05 5.24
CA LYS A 377 7.30 1.90 4.06
C LYS A 377 6.16 1.43 3.16
N SER A 378 5.88 0.12 3.18
CA SER A 378 4.72 -0.46 2.52
C SER A 378 4.24 -1.72 3.25
N PRO A 379 2.95 -2.09 3.12
CA PRO A 379 2.43 -3.34 3.69
C PRO A 379 3.20 -4.60 3.30
N LYS A 380 3.96 -4.60 2.19
CA LYS A 380 4.80 -5.75 1.79
C LYS A 380 5.86 -6.09 2.83
N GLU A 381 6.47 -5.10 3.49
CA GLU A 381 7.47 -5.35 4.54
C GLU A 381 6.86 -6.15 5.70
N LEU A 382 5.66 -5.77 6.14
CA LEU A 382 4.93 -6.48 7.19
C LEU A 382 4.51 -7.89 6.75
N ALA A 383 4.08 -8.04 5.49
CA ALA A 383 3.73 -9.34 4.91
C ALA A 383 4.93 -10.30 4.89
N ARG A 384 6.12 -9.84 4.45
CA ARG A 384 7.36 -10.65 4.51
C ARG A 384 7.71 -11.03 5.94
N GLN A 385 7.60 -10.09 6.88
CA GLN A 385 7.91 -10.35 8.28
C GLN A 385 6.98 -11.41 8.89
N LEU A 386 5.67 -11.34 8.62
CA LEU A 386 4.70 -12.30 9.13
C LEU A 386 4.82 -13.68 8.45
N LYS A 387 5.19 -13.73 7.16
CA LYS A 387 5.52 -14.99 6.48
C LYS A 387 6.77 -15.66 7.04
N ALA A 388 7.75 -14.87 7.50
CA ALA A 388 8.96 -15.41 8.11
C ALA A 388 8.67 -16.09 9.47
N GLY A 389 7.65 -15.62 10.20
CA GLY A 389 7.16 -16.26 11.42
C GLY A 389 6.65 -15.27 12.46
N ILE A 390 5.82 -15.76 13.38
CA ILE A 390 5.26 -14.99 14.52
C ILE A 390 6.02 -15.24 15.83
N GLU A 391 7.06 -16.06 15.79
CA GLU A 391 7.90 -16.48 16.91
C GLU A 391 8.71 -15.33 17.52
N PRO A 392 9.20 -14.33 16.75
CA PRO A 392 9.85 -13.16 17.33
C PRO A 392 8.85 -12.28 18.10
N GLU A 393 9.20 -11.90 19.33
CA GLU A 393 8.36 -11.01 20.15
C GLU A 393 8.09 -9.67 19.45
N ALA A 394 9.08 -9.10 18.77
CA ALA A 394 8.91 -7.86 18.00
C ALA A 394 7.84 -7.99 16.91
N THR A 395 7.76 -9.14 16.22
CA THR A 395 6.72 -9.41 15.21
C THR A 395 5.34 -9.51 15.86
N ARG A 396 5.23 -10.16 17.02
CA ARG A 396 3.96 -10.20 17.77
C ARG A 396 3.57 -8.81 18.27
N ALA A 397 4.48 -8.08 18.89
CA ALA A 397 4.24 -6.72 19.38
C ALA A 397 3.75 -5.81 18.24
N MET A 398 4.35 -5.91 17.05
CA MET A 398 3.86 -5.23 15.84
C MET A 398 2.43 -5.65 15.50
N ALA A 399 2.12 -6.95 15.42
CA ALA A 399 0.75 -7.40 15.14
C ALA A 399 -0.26 -6.89 16.19
N TYR A 400 0.15 -6.84 17.48
CA TYR A 400 -0.64 -6.29 18.59
C TYR A 400 -0.68 -4.76 18.67
N SER A 401 0.02 -4.05 17.78
CA SER A 401 0.04 -2.58 17.70
C SER A 401 -0.92 -2.02 16.64
N CYS A 402 -1.54 -2.86 15.81
CA CYS A 402 -2.57 -2.45 14.85
C CYS A 402 -3.96 -2.33 15.48
N ASN A 403 -4.74 -1.28 15.20
CA ASN A 403 -6.09 -1.14 15.76
C ASN A 403 -7.17 -2.03 15.09
N ILE A 404 -6.84 -2.76 14.02
CA ILE A 404 -7.78 -3.62 13.26
C ILE A 404 -9.03 -2.81 12.83
N CYS A 405 -8.78 -1.64 12.25
CA CYS A 405 -9.82 -0.73 11.76
C CYS A 405 -10.10 -0.89 10.27
N SER A 406 -9.28 -1.66 9.55
CA SER A 406 -9.39 -1.91 8.10
C SER A 406 -9.47 -0.66 7.21
N LEU A 407 -9.10 0.53 7.72
CA LEU A 407 -8.96 1.75 6.92
C LEU A 407 -8.01 1.53 5.74
N CYS A 408 -6.95 0.74 5.94
CA CYS A 408 -6.00 0.38 4.90
C CYS A 408 -6.67 -0.27 3.70
N ALA A 409 -7.71 -1.10 3.88
CA ALA A 409 -8.46 -1.69 2.77
C ALA A 409 -9.23 -0.59 2.02
N ARG A 410 -9.91 0.30 2.75
CA ARG A 410 -10.76 1.36 2.19
C ARG A 410 -10.00 2.42 1.39
N VAL A 411 -8.76 2.72 1.78
CA VAL A 411 -7.92 3.69 1.05
C VAL A 411 -6.99 3.02 0.04
N CYS A 412 -6.93 1.69 0.00
CA CYS A 412 -6.09 0.97 -0.95
C CYS A 412 -6.83 0.81 -2.29
N PRO A 413 -6.21 1.22 -3.42
CA PRO A 413 -6.78 0.99 -4.76
C PRO A 413 -6.92 -0.49 -5.15
N GLU A 414 -6.40 -1.40 -4.33
CA GLU A 414 -6.44 -2.85 -4.51
C GLU A 414 -7.23 -3.54 -3.37
N ASP A 415 -7.88 -2.77 -2.49
CA ASP A 415 -8.67 -3.27 -1.35
C ASP A 415 -7.90 -4.17 -0.37
N LEU A 416 -6.59 -3.95 -0.23
CA LEU A 416 -5.72 -4.80 0.61
C LEU A 416 -5.88 -4.51 2.10
N ASP A 417 -6.38 -5.50 2.85
CA ASP A 417 -6.62 -5.37 4.29
C ASP A 417 -5.45 -5.86 5.16
N THR A 418 -4.55 -4.93 5.49
CA THR A 418 -3.50 -5.19 6.49
C THR A 418 -4.07 -5.46 7.88
N GLY A 419 -5.21 -4.86 8.26
CA GLY A 419 -5.89 -5.13 9.53
C GLY A 419 -6.30 -6.60 9.66
N LYS A 420 -6.85 -7.18 8.58
CA LYS A 420 -7.16 -8.62 8.48
C LYS A 420 -5.92 -9.49 8.66
N MET A 421 -4.80 -9.11 8.03
CA MET A 421 -3.52 -9.80 8.21
C MET A 421 -3.07 -9.79 9.68
N MET A 422 -3.19 -8.64 10.36
CA MET A 422 -2.79 -8.51 11.77
C MET A 422 -3.65 -9.34 12.73
N ILE A 423 -4.98 -9.36 12.55
CA ILE A 423 -5.84 -10.19 13.42
C ILE A 423 -5.60 -11.68 13.21
N THR A 424 -5.37 -12.14 11.97
CA THR A 424 -5.00 -13.54 11.71
C THR A 424 -3.66 -13.89 12.37
N ALA A 425 -2.69 -12.98 12.34
CA ALA A 425 -1.43 -13.17 13.05
C ALA A 425 -1.61 -13.27 14.58
N ARG A 426 -2.52 -12.48 15.17
CA ARG A 426 -2.85 -12.58 16.60
C ARG A 426 -3.48 -13.93 16.94
N ARG A 427 -4.44 -14.41 16.15
CA ARG A 427 -5.07 -15.73 16.31
C ARG A 427 -4.03 -16.85 16.28
N LEU A 428 -3.16 -16.84 15.28
CA LEU A 428 -2.05 -17.80 15.18
C LEU A 428 -1.14 -17.75 16.42
N ALA A 429 -0.84 -16.55 16.93
CA ALA A 429 -0.06 -16.39 18.15
C ALA A 429 -0.76 -16.99 19.38
N VAL A 430 -2.08 -16.80 19.53
CA VAL A 430 -2.87 -17.43 20.61
C VAL A 430 -2.87 -18.95 20.48
N LYS A 431 -3.10 -19.49 19.27
CA LYS A 431 -3.08 -20.94 18.98
C LYS A 431 -1.73 -21.58 19.32
N LYS A 432 -0.63 -20.84 19.11
CA LYS A 432 0.74 -21.24 19.47
C LYS A 432 1.12 -20.95 20.93
N GLN A 433 0.20 -20.44 21.76
CA GLN A 433 0.45 -20.05 23.15
C GLN A 433 1.53 -18.95 23.30
N LEU A 434 1.70 -18.14 22.26
CA LEU A 434 2.63 -17.00 22.21
C LEU A 434 1.90 -15.65 22.39
N GLY A 435 0.57 -15.67 22.43
CA GLY A 435 -0.28 -14.52 22.71
C GLY A 435 -1.53 -14.91 23.51
N PRO A 436 -2.36 -13.94 23.93
CA PRO A 436 -2.13 -12.50 23.81
C PRO A 436 -0.90 -12.04 24.60
N MET A 437 -0.38 -10.86 24.26
CA MET A 437 0.78 -10.30 24.97
C MET A 437 0.47 -10.16 26.49
N PRO A 438 1.43 -10.39 27.40
CA PRO A 438 1.22 -10.30 28.86
C PRO A 438 0.57 -8.99 29.32
N GLN A 439 0.87 -7.89 28.64
CA GLN A 439 0.35 -6.55 28.88
C GLN A 439 -1.19 -6.47 28.73
N HIS A 440 -1.82 -7.41 28.03
CA HIS A 440 -3.29 -7.47 27.88
C HIS A 440 -4.02 -8.08 29.08
N LYS A 441 -3.32 -8.56 30.11
CA LYS A 441 -3.95 -9.14 31.31
C LYS A 441 -5.09 -8.27 31.90
N PRO A 442 -4.97 -6.95 32.03
CA PRO A 442 -6.06 -6.11 32.52
C PRO A 442 -7.31 -6.12 31.62
N ILE A 443 -7.12 -6.24 30.31
CA ILE A 443 -8.21 -6.31 29.32
C ILE A 443 -8.94 -7.65 29.42
N ILE A 444 -8.19 -8.74 29.54
CA ILE A 444 -8.74 -10.09 29.74
C ILE A 444 -9.52 -10.13 31.07
N SER A 445 -8.99 -9.55 32.15
CA SER A 445 -9.70 -9.43 33.43
C SER A 445 -11.01 -8.64 33.30
N TYR A 446 -10.99 -7.55 32.54
CA TYR A 446 -12.20 -6.77 32.27
C TYR A 446 -13.26 -7.58 31.50
N TRP A 447 -12.86 -8.36 30.50
CA TRP A 447 -13.76 -9.28 29.79
C TRP A 447 -14.31 -10.38 30.70
N LYS A 448 -13.47 -11.03 31.52
CA LYS A 448 -13.91 -12.05 32.50
C LYS A 448 -14.98 -11.50 33.44
N ALA A 449 -14.76 -10.32 34.01
CA ALA A 449 -15.76 -9.63 34.80
C ALA A 449 -16.98 -9.21 33.94
N GLY A 450 -16.76 -8.90 32.66
CA GLY A 450 -17.76 -8.69 31.62
C GLY A 450 -18.84 -9.76 31.54
N VAL A 451 -18.42 -11.03 31.54
CA VAL A 451 -19.28 -12.20 31.36
C VAL A 451 -19.70 -12.86 32.68
N ALA A 452 -18.98 -12.60 33.77
CA ALA A 452 -19.28 -13.15 35.08
C ALA A 452 -20.70 -12.81 35.55
N GLY A 453 -21.38 -13.81 36.14
CA GLY A 453 -22.75 -13.70 36.63
C GLY A 453 -22.99 -12.55 37.62
N LEU A 454 -21.97 -12.07 38.33
CA LEU A 454 -22.07 -10.88 39.18
C LEU A 454 -22.44 -9.62 38.37
N PHE A 455 -21.85 -9.45 37.18
CA PHE A 455 -22.01 -8.27 36.35
C PHE A 455 -22.74 -8.52 35.03
N SER A 456 -23.33 -9.71 34.85
CA SER A 456 -24.22 -10.01 33.74
C SER A 456 -25.66 -10.27 34.21
N MET A 457 -26.64 -10.00 33.36
CA MET A 457 -28.05 -10.34 33.58
C MET A 457 -28.83 -10.37 32.28
N VAL A 458 -29.90 -11.16 32.27
CA VAL A 458 -30.99 -11.05 31.30
C VAL A 458 -32.29 -10.87 32.08
N MET A 459 -33.20 -10.09 31.53
CA MET A 459 -34.58 -10.00 32.00
C MET A 459 -35.52 -9.69 30.84
N ALA A 460 -36.72 -10.24 30.88
CA ALA A 460 -37.83 -9.75 30.08
C ALA A 460 -38.24 -8.34 30.55
N GLU A 461 -39.02 -7.63 29.73
CA GLU A 461 -39.64 -6.37 30.10
C GLU A 461 -40.42 -6.53 31.41
N PRO A 462 -40.27 -5.61 32.39
CA PRO A 462 -41.03 -5.65 33.63
C PRO A 462 -42.54 -5.82 33.40
N GLY A 463 -43.11 -6.90 33.93
CA GLY A 463 -44.51 -7.28 33.73
C GLY A 463 -44.76 -8.30 32.61
N ARG A 464 -43.73 -8.73 31.88
CA ARG A 464 -43.80 -9.79 30.87
C ARG A 464 -42.89 -10.96 31.23
N GLN A 465 -43.27 -12.18 30.81
CA GLN A 465 -42.40 -13.36 30.92
C GLN A 465 -41.45 -13.52 29.74
N LYS A 466 -41.85 -13.06 28.55
CA LYS A 466 -41.04 -13.10 27.33
C LYS A 466 -40.85 -11.70 26.76
N SER A 467 -39.79 -11.51 25.98
CA SER A 467 -39.52 -10.25 25.28
C SER A 467 -38.92 -10.55 23.93
N LYS A 468 -39.58 -10.07 22.87
CA LYS A 468 -39.14 -10.27 21.48
C LYS A 468 -37.74 -9.68 21.23
N ARG A 469 -37.42 -8.59 21.93
CA ARG A 469 -36.19 -7.82 21.74
C ARG A 469 -35.47 -7.59 23.06
N LEU A 470 -34.15 -7.52 23.03
CA LEU A 470 -33.33 -7.21 24.20
C LEU A 470 -32.49 -5.96 23.97
N PHE A 471 -32.64 -4.97 24.85
CA PHE A 471 -31.71 -3.86 24.93
C PHE A 471 -30.34 -4.37 25.39
N PHE A 472 -29.39 -4.41 24.47
CA PHE A 472 -28.04 -4.90 24.72
C PHE A 472 -27.16 -3.72 25.20
N THR A 473 -27.08 -3.60 26.52
CA THR A 473 -26.31 -2.53 27.18
C THR A 473 -24.79 -2.69 27.01
N GLY A 474 -24.32 -3.91 26.74
CA GLY A 474 -22.90 -4.23 26.75
C GLY A 474 -22.26 -4.12 28.15
N CYS A 475 -20.94 -4.19 28.20
CA CYS A 475 -20.20 -4.06 29.46
C CYS A 475 -19.83 -2.60 29.80
N ALA A 476 -19.69 -1.74 28.78
CA ALA A 476 -19.16 -0.39 28.94
C ALA A 476 -20.23 0.63 29.38
N LEU A 477 -21.41 0.65 28.75
CA LEU A 477 -22.46 1.63 29.07
C LEU A 477 -22.87 1.60 30.56
N PRO A 478 -23.14 0.43 31.18
CA PRO A 478 -23.44 0.34 32.61
C PRO A 478 -22.30 0.79 33.53
N ALA A 479 -21.07 0.79 33.02
CA ALA A 479 -19.87 1.17 33.78
C ALA A 479 -19.61 2.68 33.71
N VAL A 480 -19.80 3.30 32.54
CA VAL A 480 -19.49 4.71 32.32
C VAL A 480 -20.68 5.61 32.67
N ALA A 481 -21.90 5.23 32.26
CA ALA A 481 -23.10 6.07 32.34
C ALA A 481 -24.32 5.27 32.84
N PRO A 482 -24.35 4.85 34.12
CA PRO A 482 -25.39 3.99 34.68
C PRO A 482 -26.79 4.60 34.63
N GLY A 483 -26.91 5.93 34.78
CA GLY A 483 -28.20 6.63 34.68
C GLY A 483 -28.76 6.61 33.27
N HIS A 484 -27.92 6.91 32.28
CA HIS A 484 -28.32 6.94 30.86
C HIS A 484 -28.77 5.56 30.36
N ALA A 485 -28.18 4.47 30.86
CA ALA A 485 -28.63 3.12 30.54
C ALA A 485 -30.13 2.89 30.86
N ILE A 486 -30.60 3.41 31.99
CA ILE A 486 -32.01 3.30 32.39
C ILE A 486 -32.88 4.23 31.56
N THR A 487 -32.48 5.49 31.38
CA THR A 487 -33.26 6.47 30.63
C THR A 487 -33.48 6.06 29.18
N VAL A 488 -32.42 5.56 28.54
CA VAL A 488 -32.45 5.07 27.16
C VAL A 488 -33.29 3.80 27.05
N TYR A 489 -33.22 2.88 28.02
CA TYR A 489 -34.09 1.72 28.07
C TYR A 489 -35.57 2.10 28.20
N ASP A 490 -35.90 3.06 29.08
CA ASP A 490 -37.25 3.55 29.26
C ASP A 490 -37.79 4.22 27.99
N ALA A 491 -36.97 4.98 27.25
CA ALA A 491 -37.33 5.53 25.95
C ALA A 491 -37.60 4.42 24.93
N LEU A 492 -36.66 3.47 24.79
CA LEU A 492 -36.78 2.38 23.82
C LEU A 492 -38.02 1.51 24.04
N ARG A 493 -38.29 1.12 25.29
CA ARG A 493 -39.41 0.22 25.63
C ARG A 493 -40.77 0.90 25.60
N ARG A 494 -40.83 2.23 25.65
CA ARG A 494 -42.07 3.01 25.52
C ARG A 494 -42.62 2.91 24.10
N ASP A 495 -41.76 3.14 23.12
CA ASP A 495 -42.15 3.15 21.71
C ASP A 495 -42.12 1.74 21.10
N ASN A 496 -41.42 0.82 21.78
CA ASN A 496 -41.31 -0.56 21.36
C ASN A 496 -41.58 -1.50 22.55
N PRO A 497 -42.84 -1.83 22.85
CA PRO A 497 -43.17 -2.80 23.89
C PRO A 497 -42.60 -4.20 23.58
N GLY A 498 -42.41 -5.00 24.63
CA GLY A 498 -41.70 -6.27 24.55
C GLY A 498 -40.16 -6.14 24.48
N THR A 499 -39.59 -5.06 25.02
CA THR A 499 -38.13 -4.85 25.13
C THR A 499 -37.64 -5.27 26.52
N GLY A 500 -36.92 -6.37 26.61
CA GLY A 500 -36.18 -6.75 27.81
C GLY A 500 -34.78 -6.12 27.87
N VAL A 501 -33.96 -6.56 28.82
CA VAL A 501 -32.58 -6.06 28.99
C VAL A 501 -31.61 -7.21 28.99
N LEU A 502 -30.52 -7.05 28.23
CA LEU A 502 -29.36 -7.92 28.27
C LEU A 502 -28.13 -7.09 28.65
N MET A 503 -27.52 -7.45 29.77
CA MET A 503 -26.28 -6.86 30.26
C MET A 503 -25.23 -7.96 30.30
N ILE A 504 -24.30 -7.94 29.35
CA ILE A 504 -23.16 -8.85 29.23
C ILE A 504 -22.13 -8.23 28.29
N CYS A 505 -20.87 -8.64 28.36
CA CYS A 505 -19.87 -8.26 27.36
C CYS A 505 -20.18 -8.92 26.00
N CYS A 506 -20.00 -8.20 24.89
CA CYS A 506 -20.19 -8.75 23.53
C CYS A 506 -19.04 -9.66 23.06
N GLY A 507 -17.92 -9.70 23.78
CA GLY A 507 -16.74 -10.48 23.37
C GLY A 507 -15.70 -9.69 22.56
N ALA A 508 -15.97 -8.43 22.17
CA ALA A 508 -15.03 -7.62 21.38
C ALA A 508 -13.58 -7.58 21.92
N PRO A 509 -13.32 -7.49 23.24
CA PRO A 509 -11.94 -7.49 23.74
C PRO A 509 -11.16 -8.79 23.46
N VAL A 510 -11.83 -9.95 23.53
CA VAL A 510 -11.17 -11.24 23.28
C VAL A 510 -11.07 -11.52 21.79
N GLU A 511 -12.08 -11.12 21.01
CA GLU A 511 -12.05 -11.18 19.55
C GLU A 511 -10.87 -10.38 18.98
N LEU A 512 -10.71 -9.11 19.38
CA LEU A 512 -9.60 -8.26 18.94
C LEU A 512 -8.22 -8.76 19.39
N LEU A 513 -8.14 -9.62 20.40
CA LEU A 513 -6.91 -10.26 20.85
C LEU A 513 -6.64 -11.62 20.17
N GLY A 514 -7.52 -12.07 19.27
CA GLY A 514 -7.40 -13.36 18.59
C GLY A 514 -7.76 -14.57 19.47
N MET A 515 -8.48 -14.33 20.58
CA MET A 515 -8.91 -15.37 21.53
C MET A 515 -10.27 -15.95 21.11
N ASP A 516 -10.24 -16.75 20.04
CA ASP A 516 -11.46 -17.22 19.38
C ASP A 516 -12.33 -18.11 20.26
N ARG A 517 -11.74 -19.01 21.06
CA ARG A 517 -12.49 -19.89 21.98
C ARG A 517 -13.28 -19.10 23.02
N GLU A 518 -12.66 -18.07 23.60
CA GLU A 518 -13.29 -17.17 24.57
C GLU A 518 -14.39 -16.32 23.92
N CYS A 519 -14.20 -15.94 22.66
CA CYS A 519 -15.23 -15.27 21.87
C CYS A 519 -16.44 -16.20 21.66
N GLU A 520 -16.21 -17.43 21.19
CA GLU A 520 -17.26 -18.44 20.97
C GLU A 520 -18.06 -18.74 22.26
N SER A 521 -17.35 -18.93 23.39
CA SER A 521 -18.00 -19.12 24.69
C SER A 521 -18.86 -17.91 25.11
N THR A 522 -18.40 -16.69 24.80
CA THR A 522 -19.18 -15.47 25.07
C THR A 522 -20.45 -15.43 24.23
N VAL A 523 -20.38 -15.81 22.97
CA VAL A 523 -21.51 -15.88 22.05
C VAL A 523 -22.54 -16.90 22.50
N GLU A 524 -22.09 -18.08 22.88
CA GLU A 524 -22.96 -19.13 23.40
C GLU A 524 -23.74 -18.66 24.64
N MET A 525 -23.08 -17.95 25.57
CA MET A 525 -23.75 -17.34 26.72
C MET A 525 -24.81 -16.33 26.29
N ILE A 526 -24.52 -15.49 25.30
CA ILE A 526 -25.46 -14.48 24.78
C ILE A 526 -26.70 -15.16 24.18
N TYR A 527 -26.52 -16.21 23.38
CA TYR A 527 -27.63 -16.98 22.81
C TYR A 527 -28.50 -17.62 23.88
N ARG A 528 -27.89 -18.35 24.83
CA ARG A 528 -28.64 -18.99 25.94
C ARG A 528 -29.43 -17.96 26.75
N MET A 529 -28.84 -16.79 27.00
CA MET A 529 -29.53 -15.70 27.69
C MET A 529 -30.69 -15.15 26.86
N ALA A 530 -30.51 -14.92 25.56
CA ALA A 530 -31.57 -14.41 24.68
C ALA A 530 -32.73 -15.42 24.56
N GLU A 531 -32.42 -16.70 24.38
CA GLU A 531 -33.39 -17.80 24.31
C GLU A 531 -34.21 -17.94 25.60
N SER A 532 -33.59 -17.74 26.77
CA SER A 532 -34.28 -17.85 28.07
C SER A 532 -35.47 -16.91 28.26
N VAL A 533 -35.56 -15.86 27.43
CA VAL A 533 -36.66 -14.88 27.43
C VAL A 533 -37.37 -14.80 26.07
N GLY A 534 -37.05 -15.70 25.14
CA GLY A 534 -37.65 -15.76 23.81
C GLY A 534 -37.34 -14.55 22.93
N ALA A 535 -36.12 -14.01 23.01
CA ALA A 535 -35.70 -12.87 22.21
C ALA A 535 -35.12 -13.30 20.86
N GLU A 536 -35.53 -12.61 19.79
CA GLU A 536 -35.09 -12.84 18.41
C GLU A 536 -34.16 -11.71 17.91
N GLU A 537 -34.12 -10.59 18.65
CA GLU A 537 -33.41 -9.37 18.26
C GLU A 537 -32.65 -8.78 19.44
N LEU A 538 -31.41 -8.36 19.17
CA LEU A 538 -30.59 -7.58 20.08
C LEU A 538 -30.53 -6.13 19.60
N VAL A 539 -30.59 -5.20 20.56
CA VAL A 539 -30.54 -3.76 20.32
C VAL A 539 -29.30 -3.16 21.00
N PRO A 540 -28.11 -3.19 20.36
CA PRO A 540 -26.86 -2.75 20.98
C PRO A 540 -26.75 -1.24 21.13
N ALA A 541 -26.18 -0.81 22.25
CA ALA A 541 -25.90 0.61 22.54
C ALA A 541 -24.54 1.11 22.04
N CYS A 542 -23.65 0.22 21.61
CA CYS A 542 -22.26 0.54 21.31
C CYS A 542 -21.88 -0.01 19.91
N PRO A 543 -21.18 0.78 19.07
CA PRO A 543 -20.69 0.33 17.76
C PRO A 543 -19.88 -0.96 17.81
N ASP A 544 -18.99 -1.11 18.79
CA ASP A 544 -18.22 -2.34 18.95
C ASP A 544 -19.13 -3.55 19.24
N CYS A 545 -20.20 -3.35 20.01
CA CYS A 545 -21.18 -4.42 20.24
C CYS A 545 -21.97 -4.73 18.96
N THR A 546 -22.42 -3.72 18.22
CA THR A 546 -23.11 -3.90 16.93
C THR A 546 -22.26 -4.69 15.95
N HIS A 547 -21.03 -4.24 15.72
CA HIS A 547 -20.09 -4.89 14.81
C HIS A 547 -19.77 -6.32 15.25
N THR A 548 -19.31 -6.52 16.49
CA THR A 548 -18.95 -7.86 16.96
C THR A 548 -20.15 -8.80 16.88
N LEU A 549 -21.32 -8.42 17.38
CA LEU A 549 -22.49 -9.31 17.39
C LEU A 549 -22.95 -9.70 15.97
N ARG A 550 -22.83 -8.81 14.98
CA ARG A 550 -23.13 -9.16 13.58
C ARG A 550 -22.14 -10.20 13.04
N GLU A 551 -20.86 -10.06 13.36
CA GLU A 551 -19.81 -11.00 12.95
C GLU A 551 -19.95 -12.37 13.61
N VAL A 552 -20.26 -12.41 14.91
CA VAL A 552 -20.14 -13.64 15.71
C VAL A 552 -21.48 -14.27 16.08
N ALA A 553 -22.58 -13.54 15.98
CA ALA A 553 -23.93 -14.01 16.28
C ALA A 553 -24.91 -13.70 15.13
N PRO A 554 -24.64 -14.20 13.90
CA PRO A 554 -25.40 -13.83 12.70
C PRO A 554 -26.87 -14.27 12.71
N GLN A 555 -27.27 -15.12 13.66
CA GLN A 555 -28.63 -15.64 13.74
C GLN A 555 -29.59 -14.75 14.54
N LEU A 556 -29.05 -13.82 15.34
CA LEU A 556 -29.88 -12.81 16.02
C LEU A 556 -30.00 -11.60 15.11
N LYS A 557 -31.20 -11.03 15.03
CA LYS A 557 -31.37 -9.75 14.38
C LYS A 557 -30.65 -8.68 15.20
N ILE A 558 -29.73 -7.93 14.58
CA ILE A 558 -28.96 -6.88 15.26
C ILE A 558 -29.33 -5.51 14.70
N ARG A 559 -29.98 -4.68 15.52
CA ARG A 559 -30.31 -3.30 15.18
C ARG A 559 -29.79 -2.33 16.25
N PRO A 560 -28.84 -1.43 15.96
CA PRO A 560 -28.30 -0.52 16.95
C PRO A 560 -29.40 0.41 17.50
N ILE A 561 -29.29 0.78 18.78
CA ILE A 561 -30.31 1.57 19.45
C ILE A 561 -30.53 2.95 18.83
N TRP A 562 -29.49 3.51 18.21
CA TRP A 562 -29.51 4.86 17.67
C TRP A 562 -30.56 5.01 16.56
N GLU A 563 -30.75 3.96 15.74
CA GLU A 563 -31.78 3.95 14.70
C GLU A 563 -33.18 4.04 15.31
N TYR A 564 -33.49 3.23 16.34
CA TYR A 564 -34.77 3.31 17.04
C TYR A 564 -35.00 4.69 17.66
N LEU A 565 -33.97 5.24 18.30
CA LEU A 565 -34.07 6.55 18.92
C LEU A 565 -34.28 7.66 17.88
N ALA A 566 -33.67 7.57 16.71
CA ALA A 566 -33.86 8.54 15.64
C ALA A 566 -35.27 8.47 15.01
N GLU A 567 -35.99 7.35 15.13
CA GLU A 567 -37.37 7.23 14.62
C GLU A 567 -38.36 8.02 15.47
N THR A 568 -38.37 7.78 16.78
CA THR A 568 -39.48 8.23 17.66
C THR A 568 -39.03 9.16 18.78
N TRP A 569 -37.77 9.10 19.19
CA TRP A 569 -37.32 9.83 20.36
C TRP A 569 -36.95 11.28 20.03
N GLN A 570 -37.52 12.20 20.80
CA GLN A 570 -37.17 13.61 20.78
C GLN A 570 -36.26 13.93 21.97
N PRO A 571 -34.94 14.11 21.78
CA PRO A 571 -34.05 14.52 22.85
C PRO A 571 -34.41 15.94 23.32
N PRO A 572 -34.17 16.27 24.61
CA PRO A 572 -34.33 17.63 25.11
C PRO A 572 -33.51 18.64 24.29
N LYS A 573 -34.11 19.76 23.88
CA LYS A 573 -33.44 20.86 23.17
C LYS A 573 -32.57 21.71 24.11
N LEU A 574 -31.54 21.11 24.69
CA LEU A 574 -30.66 21.77 25.67
C LEU A 574 -29.34 22.26 25.05
N ARG A 575 -29.19 22.20 23.72
CA ARG A 575 -27.91 22.41 23.01
C ARG A 575 -27.94 23.49 21.94
N GLU A 576 -28.98 24.32 21.93
CA GLU A 576 -29.09 25.45 20.99
C GLU A 576 -27.84 26.35 21.03
N GLY A 577 -27.37 26.74 19.85
CA GLY A 577 -26.18 27.59 19.69
C GLY A 577 -24.83 26.89 19.91
N THR A 578 -24.81 25.58 20.17
CA THR A 578 -23.55 24.83 20.30
C THR A 578 -23.11 24.23 18.97
N THR A 579 -21.79 24.24 18.69
CA THR A 579 -21.19 23.57 17.54
C THR A 579 -20.25 22.48 18.02
N VAL A 580 -20.40 21.28 17.46
CA VAL A 580 -19.64 20.08 17.81
C VAL A 580 -19.23 19.33 16.56
N SER A 581 -18.18 18.54 16.65
CA SER A 581 -17.82 17.57 15.60
C SER A 581 -18.11 16.16 16.05
N ILE A 582 -18.38 15.26 15.11
CA ILE A 582 -18.63 13.84 15.41
C ILE A 582 -17.39 13.03 15.04
N HIS A 583 -16.96 12.18 15.97
CA HIS A 583 -16.02 11.11 15.70
C HIS A 583 -16.79 9.80 15.49
N ASP A 584 -16.86 9.39 14.23
CA ASP A 584 -17.37 8.07 13.86
C ASP A 584 -16.38 6.98 14.28
N SER A 585 -16.89 5.95 14.98
CA SER A 585 -16.05 4.83 15.42
C SER A 585 -15.57 4.02 14.21
N CYS A 586 -14.35 3.48 14.27
CA CYS A 586 -13.88 2.58 13.21
C CYS A 586 -14.78 1.33 13.05
N LYS A 587 -15.49 0.91 14.11
CA LYS A 587 -16.47 -0.19 14.03
C LYS A 587 -17.84 0.22 13.50
N ALA A 588 -18.05 1.51 13.23
CA ALA A 588 -19.25 2.02 12.60
C ALA A 588 -19.06 2.28 11.09
N GLN A 589 -17.88 2.02 10.51
CA GLN A 589 -17.60 2.34 9.10
C GLN A 589 -18.60 1.70 8.12
N HIS A 590 -19.21 0.56 8.47
CA HIS A 590 -20.20 -0.15 7.63
C HIS A 590 -21.65 0.09 8.09
N GLU A 591 -21.88 1.17 8.84
CA GLU A 591 -23.15 1.44 9.51
C GLU A 591 -23.69 2.84 9.13
N PRO A 592 -23.99 3.09 7.84
CA PRO A 592 -24.43 4.42 7.39
C PRO A 592 -25.74 4.87 8.06
N GLU A 593 -26.64 3.93 8.35
CA GLU A 593 -27.91 4.18 9.03
C GLU A 593 -27.70 4.62 10.49
N MET A 594 -26.82 3.92 11.22
CA MET A 594 -26.42 4.34 12.56
C MET A 594 -25.74 5.71 12.53
N GLN A 595 -24.84 5.95 11.59
CA GLN A 595 -24.14 7.23 11.43
C GLN A 595 -25.12 8.40 11.17
N ALA A 596 -26.14 8.18 10.33
CA ALA A 596 -27.20 9.15 10.06
C ALA A 596 -28.09 9.38 11.28
N ALA A 597 -28.44 8.31 12.00
CA ALA A 597 -29.23 8.38 13.22
C ALA A 597 -28.52 9.20 14.31
N ILE A 598 -27.21 9.03 14.48
CA ILE A 598 -26.40 9.82 15.40
C ILE A 598 -26.49 11.31 15.09
N ARG A 599 -26.28 11.69 13.82
CA ARG A 599 -26.38 13.10 13.37
C ARG A 599 -27.76 13.68 13.63
N THR A 600 -28.81 12.93 13.25
CA THR A 600 -30.20 13.30 13.50
C THR A 600 -30.46 13.58 14.99
N LEU A 601 -29.95 12.75 15.89
CA LEU A 601 -30.12 12.93 17.33
C LEU A 601 -29.36 14.16 17.85
N VAL A 602 -28.17 14.45 17.32
CA VAL A 602 -27.40 15.65 17.68
C VAL A 602 -28.14 16.91 17.24
N GLU A 603 -28.62 16.96 16.00
CA GLU A 603 -29.38 18.10 15.46
C GLU A 603 -30.68 18.33 16.23
N ARG A 604 -31.43 17.26 16.55
CA ARG A 604 -32.65 17.34 17.36
C ARG A 604 -32.41 17.86 18.78
N SER A 605 -31.19 17.73 19.32
CA SER A 605 -30.83 18.31 20.62
C SER A 605 -30.60 19.83 20.56
N GLY A 606 -30.55 20.41 19.35
CA GLY A 606 -30.33 21.83 19.09
C GLY A 606 -28.89 22.19 18.69
N ALA A 607 -27.98 21.22 18.63
CA ALA A 607 -26.58 21.45 18.27
C ALA A 607 -26.35 21.46 16.76
N LYS A 608 -25.37 22.24 16.30
CA LYS A 608 -24.85 22.20 14.93
C LYS A 608 -23.69 21.21 14.83
N VAL A 609 -23.70 20.37 13.81
CA VAL A 609 -22.60 19.46 13.49
C VAL A 609 -21.66 20.11 12.48
N GLU A 610 -20.37 20.16 12.81
CA GLU A 610 -19.30 20.42 11.86
C GLU A 610 -18.54 19.11 11.59
N GLU A 611 -18.68 18.62 10.36
CA GLU A 611 -18.10 17.34 9.94
C GLU A 611 -16.58 17.42 9.78
N VAL A 612 -15.89 16.37 10.20
CA VAL A 612 -14.47 16.18 9.89
C VAL A 612 -14.30 15.56 8.50
N GLU A 613 -13.11 15.72 7.92
CA GLU A 613 -12.74 15.11 6.64
C GLU A 613 -12.82 13.57 6.68
N TYR A 614 -12.25 12.96 7.73
CA TYR A 614 -12.20 11.51 7.91
C TYR A 614 -13.39 11.00 8.74
N ARG A 615 -14.57 10.97 8.11
CA ARG A 615 -15.84 10.48 8.66
C ARG A 615 -16.37 9.25 7.93
N GLY A 616 -17.43 8.64 8.46
CA GLY A 616 -18.12 7.51 7.83
C GLY A 616 -17.19 6.34 7.50
N GLU A 617 -17.20 5.88 6.25
CA GLU A 617 -16.35 4.77 5.78
C GLU A 617 -14.84 5.07 5.87
N LYS A 618 -14.44 6.34 5.88
CA LYS A 618 -13.03 6.79 5.98
C LYS A 618 -12.60 7.09 7.41
N SER A 619 -13.45 6.81 8.41
CA SER A 619 -13.16 7.13 9.80
C SER A 619 -11.86 6.50 10.29
N ARG A 620 -10.89 7.31 10.71
CA ARG A 620 -9.64 6.77 11.27
C ARG A 620 -9.85 6.29 12.71
N CYS A 621 -8.95 5.44 13.20
CA CYS A 621 -9.05 4.91 14.56
C CYS A 621 -8.82 5.98 15.64
N CYS A 622 -9.51 5.87 16.77
CA CYS A 622 -9.31 6.70 17.96
C CYS A 622 -8.05 6.38 18.78
N GLY A 623 -7.33 5.29 18.47
CA GLY A 623 -6.20 4.79 19.26
C GLY A 623 -6.58 3.80 20.36
N PHE A 624 -7.88 3.65 20.68
CA PHE A 624 -8.39 2.64 21.62
C PHE A 624 -8.63 1.27 20.96
N GLY A 625 -9.07 1.27 19.70
CA GLY A 625 -9.46 0.07 18.95
C GLY A 625 -8.32 -0.96 18.86
N GLY A 626 -8.66 -2.23 18.63
CA GLY A 626 -7.66 -3.31 18.61
C GLY A 626 -6.92 -3.52 19.93
N MET A 627 -7.30 -2.82 21.00
CA MET A 627 -6.75 -2.97 22.34
C MET A 627 -5.23 -2.74 22.42
N ILE A 628 -4.69 -1.84 21.59
CA ILE A 628 -3.23 -1.68 21.41
C ILE A 628 -2.53 -0.98 22.57
N TYR A 629 -3.25 -0.16 23.35
CA TYR A 629 -2.66 0.76 24.33
C TYR A 629 -1.80 0.11 25.43
N PRO A 630 -1.99 -1.16 25.86
CA PRO A 630 -1.07 -1.81 26.78
C PRO A 630 0.24 -2.26 26.13
N VAL A 631 0.25 -2.51 24.82
CA VAL A 631 1.42 -3.00 24.07
C VAL A 631 2.20 -1.82 23.46
N ASP A 632 1.48 -0.84 22.91
CA ASP A 632 2.07 0.32 22.25
C ASP A 632 1.34 1.62 22.65
N ALA A 633 1.56 2.03 23.90
CA ALA A 633 0.97 3.23 24.46
C ALA A 633 1.35 4.49 23.67
N GLN A 634 2.59 4.57 23.18
CA GLN A 634 3.07 5.71 22.39
C GLN A 634 2.29 5.83 21.08
N LEU A 635 2.17 4.73 20.31
CA LEU A 635 1.39 4.75 19.08
C LEU A 635 -0.08 5.07 19.33
N SER A 636 -0.69 4.46 20.36
CA SER A 636 -2.07 4.77 20.76
C SER A 636 -2.29 6.26 21.02
N GLN A 637 -1.35 6.92 21.72
CA GLN A 637 -1.39 8.35 21.95
C GLN A 637 -1.17 9.17 20.67
N THR A 638 -0.24 8.77 19.80
CA THR A 638 0.00 9.44 18.52
C THR A 638 -1.24 9.42 17.63
N ILE A 639 -1.90 8.26 17.52
CA ILE A 639 -3.15 8.10 16.80
C ILE A 639 -4.22 9.03 17.38
N SER A 640 -4.42 8.97 18.70
CA SER A 640 -5.39 9.81 19.41
C SER A 640 -5.13 11.30 19.14
N LYS A 641 -3.89 11.76 19.28
CA LYS A 641 -3.50 13.17 19.03
C LYS A 641 -3.83 13.61 17.61
N ARG A 642 -3.52 12.80 16.59
CA ARG A 642 -3.88 13.14 15.20
C ARG A 642 -5.39 13.27 15.04
N ARG A 643 -6.20 12.41 15.69
CA ARG A 643 -7.67 12.53 15.65
C ARG A 643 -8.16 13.84 16.25
N THR A 644 -7.59 14.23 17.38
CA THR A 644 -8.02 15.42 18.10
C THR A 644 -7.74 16.73 17.36
N GLY A 645 -6.74 16.72 16.45
CA GLY A 645 -6.37 17.86 15.62
C GLY A 645 -7.22 18.06 14.36
N GLU A 646 -8.18 17.18 14.06
CA GLU A 646 -9.01 17.30 12.85
C GLU A 646 -10.16 18.30 12.98
N SER A 647 -10.45 18.74 14.20
CA SER A 647 -11.50 19.73 14.45
C SER A 647 -11.09 20.59 15.64
N PRO A 648 -11.36 21.90 15.61
CA PRO A 648 -11.21 22.75 16.80
C PRO A 648 -12.36 22.55 17.80
N HIS A 649 -13.51 22.01 17.38
CA HIS A 649 -14.72 21.87 18.19
C HIS A 649 -14.65 20.67 19.16
N PRO A 650 -15.48 20.65 20.23
CA PRO A 650 -15.68 19.47 21.06
C PRO A 650 -16.11 18.27 20.21
N MET A 651 -15.57 17.09 20.51
CA MET A 651 -15.86 15.88 19.74
C MET A 651 -16.87 14.98 20.44
N LEU A 652 -17.99 14.71 19.78
CA LEU A 652 -18.96 13.70 20.20
C LEU A 652 -18.55 12.32 19.67
N THR A 653 -18.65 11.33 20.54
CA THR A 653 -18.51 9.92 20.16
C THR A 653 -19.75 9.16 20.60
N TYR A 654 -19.99 8.01 19.98
CA TYR A 654 -21.01 7.05 20.41
C TYR A 654 -20.41 5.67 20.70
N CYS A 655 -19.07 5.62 20.77
CA CYS A 655 -18.28 4.54 21.34
C CYS A 655 -17.58 5.04 22.61
N ALA A 656 -17.79 4.35 23.73
CA ALA A 656 -17.17 4.69 25.00
C ALA A 656 -15.63 4.61 24.97
N GLY A 657 -15.06 3.64 24.23
CA GLY A 657 -13.62 3.52 24.02
C GLY A 657 -13.03 4.73 23.30
N CYS A 658 -13.72 5.22 22.26
CA CYS A 658 -13.32 6.43 21.55
C CYS A 658 -13.31 7.65 22.49
N ARG A 659 -14.35 7.82 23.31
CA ARG A 659 -14.41 8.90 24.30
C ARG A 659 -13.25 8.81 25.29
N MET A 660 -12.92 7.60 25.74
CA MET A 660 -11.79 7.38 26.66
C MET A 660 -10.45 7.78 26.04
N ALA A 661 -10.19 7.39 24.78
CA ALA A 661 -8.93 7.70 24.12
C ALA A 661 -8.77 9.19 23.79
N LEU A 662 -9.78 9.82 23.20
CA LEU A 662 -9.73 11.25 22.85
C LEU A 662 -9.59 12.12 24.10
N ARG A 663 -10.35 11.81 25.17
CA ARG A 663 -10.20 12.51 26.46
C ARG A 663 -8.81 12.28 27.07
N GLY A 664 -8.28 11.07 26.94
CA GLY A 664 -6.96 10.69 27.48
C GLY A 664 -5.80 11.54 26.96
N VAL A 665 -5.94 12.16 25.79
CA VAL A 665 -4.95 13.09 25.21
C VAL A 665 -5.38 14.56 25.28
N GLY A 666 -6.40 14.89 26.09
CA GLY A 666 -6.75 16.27 26.41
C GLY A 666 -7.90 16.87 25.60
N LYS A 667 -8.43 16.19 24.57
CA LYS A 667 -9.56 16.71 23.79
C LYS A 667 -10.81 16.83 24.64
N GLU A 668 -11.55 17.91 24.43
CA GLU A 668 -12.91 18.04 24.93
C GLU A 668 -13.80 17.04 24.19
N SER A 669 -14.25 15.99 24.88
CA SER A 669 -14.97 14.89 24.23
C SER A 669 -16.06 14.29 25.11
N LEU A 670 -17.20 13.96 24.49
CA LEU A 670 -18.36 13.39 25.18
C LEU A 670 -18.85 12.14 24.48
N HIS A 671 -19.44 11.24 25.26
CA HIS A 671 -20.34 10.26 24.68
C HIS A 671 -21.68 10.95 24.35
N LEU A 672 -22.35 10.55 23.27
CA LEU A 672 -23.59 11.18 22.80
C LEU A 672 -24.67 11.25 23.90
N LEU A 673 -24.82 10.19 24.69
CA LEU A 673 -25.77 10.18 25.81
C LEU A 673 -25.43 11.22 26.88
N ASP A 674 -24.15 11.40 27.20
CA ASP A 674 -23.73 12.43 28.16
C ASP A 674 -24.01 13.81 27.58
N PHE A 675 -23.74 14.00 26.28
CA PHE A 675 -24.06 15.24 25.59
C PHE A 675 -25.56 15.52 25.60
N ILE A 676 -26.45 14.54 25.41
CA ILE A 676 -27.90 14.81 25.40
C ILE A 676 -28.43 15.11 26.81
N TYR A 677 -27.98 14.39 27.85
CA TYR A 677 -28.63 14.42 29.16
C TYR A 677 -27.92 15.24 30.24
N ALA A 678 -26.61 15.52 30.12
CA ALA A 678 -25.89 16.24 31.16
C ALA A 678 -26.41 17.69 31.29
N LYS A 679 -26.79 18.12 32.50
CA LYS A 679 -27.19 19.52 32.73
C LYS A 679 -26.05 20.48 32.37
N ASP A 680 -24.84 20.17 32.83
CA ASP A 680 -23.60 20.86 32.47
C ASP A 680 -22.73 19.93 31.62
N TRP A 681 -22.96 19.96 30.31
CA TRP A 681 -22.21 19.11 29.39
C TRP A 681 -20.75 19.56 29.25
N LYS A 682 -20.42 20.84 29.46
CA LYS A 682 -19.04 21.34 29.38
C LYS A 682 -18.18 20.84 30.54
N ALA A 683 -18.74 20.73 31.74
CA ALA A 683 -18.03 20.07 32.83
C ALA A 683 -17.83 18.56 32.56
N GLU A 684 -18.84 17.90 32.00
CA GLU A 684 -18.79 16.46 31.72
C GLU A 684 -17.82 16.12 30.56
N SER A 685 -17.65 17.03 29.59
CA SER A 685 -16.73 16.87 28.45
C SER A 685 -15.26 16.85 28.84
N MET A 686 -14.94 17.44 29.98
CA MET A 686 -13.59 17.48 30.55
C MET A 686 -13.36 16.39 31.60
N ARG A 687 -14.40 15.68 32.03
CA ARG A 687 -14.33 14.69 33.09
C ARG A 687 -13.48 13.48 32.70
N PRO A 688 -12.53 13.02 33.54
CA PRO A 688 -11.77 11.81 33.25
C PRO A 688 -12.67 10.57 33.25
N ALA A 689 -12.25 9.52 32.55
CA ALA A 689 -12.94 8.24 32.59
C ALA A 689 -12.93 7.65 34.02
N PRO A 690 -14.01 7.01 34.48
CA PRO A 690 -14.03 6.40 35.80
C PRO A 690 -13.00 5.29 35.94
N GLY A 691 -12.31 5.25 37.08
CA GLY A 691 -11.37 4.18 37.42
C GLY A 691 -12.03 2.79 37.46
N SER A 692 -11.22 1.74 37.44
CA SER A 692 -11.71 0.35 37.33
C SER A 692 -12.66 -0.06 38.47
N LEU A 693 -12.36 0.28 39.73
CA LEU A 693 -13.24 -0.01 40.87
C LEU A 693 -14.60 0.69 40.75
N THR A 694 -14.59 1.98 40.40
CA THR A 694 -15.81 2.75 40.15
C THR A 694 -16.64 2.15 39.03
N ARG A 695 -16.00 1.70 37.94
CA ARG A 695 -16.68 1.01 36.82
C ARG A 695 -17.36 -0.27 37.29
N TYR A 696 -16.70 -1.12 38.07
CA TYR A 696 -17.32 -2.34 38.61
C TYR A 696 -18.50 -2.04 39.55
N ALA A 697 -18.33 -1.09 40.47
CA ALA A 697 -19.42 -0.67 41.37
C ALA A 697 -20.64 -0.13 40.60
N ARG A 698 -20.40 0.69 39.57
CA ARG A 698 -21.46 1.22 38.69
C ARG A 698 -22.18 0.13 37.91
N ARG A 699 -21.47 -0.90 37.43
CA ARG A 699 -22.10 -2.06 36.77
C ARG A 699 -23.05 -2.81 37.72
N ILE A 700 -22.61 -3.08 38.96
CA ILE A 700 -23.47 -3.72 39.98
C ILE A 700 -24.70 -2.86 40.28
N LYS A 701 -24.50 -1.55 40.49
CA LYS A 701 -25.60 -0.60 40.71
C LYS A 701 -26.59 -0.60 39.55
N THR A 702 -26.10 -0.59 38.32
CA THR A 702 -26.95 -0.60 37.11
C THR A 702 -27.78 -1.88 37.01
N LYS A 703 -27.15 -3.04 37.22
CA LYS A 703 -27.86 -4.33 37.29
C LYS A 703 -28.97 -4.32 38.33
N TRP A 704 -28.68 -3.80 39.51
CA TRP A 704 -29.67 -3.71 40.58
C TRP A 704 -30.81 -2.75 40.25
N ASN A 705 -30.50 -1.61 39.62
CA ASN A 705 -31.50 -0.68 39.12
C ASN A 705 -32.41 -1.33 38.08
N PHE A 706 -31.85 -2.08 37.12
CA PHE A 706 -32.64 -2.83 36.13
C PHE A 706 -33.59 -3.82 36.79
N LYS A 707 -33.11 -4.61 37.76
CA LYS A 707 -33.94 -5.57 38.51
C LYS A 707 -35.08 -4.94 39.32
N ARG A 708 -35.00 -3.64 39.62
CA ARG A 708 -36.03 -2.88 40.36
C ARG A 708 -36.93 -2.04 39.47
N LEU A 709 -36.79 -2.12 38.16
CA LEU A 709 -37.67 -1.41 37.22
C LEU A 709 -39.10 -1.93 37.34
N LYS A 710 -40.05 -1.01 37.40
CA LYS A 710 -41.50 -1.30 37.32
C LYS A 710 -41.99 -1.20 35.86
N PRO A 711 -43.18 -1.75 35.55
CA PRO A 711 -43.89 -1.49 34.29
C PRO A 711 -44.09 0.03 34.05
N LEU A 712 -44.13 0.46 32.78
CA LEU A 712 -44.12 1.88 32.39
C LEU A 712 -45.33 2.73 32.86
N GLY A 713 -46.37 2.12 33.43
CA GLY A 713 -47.54 2.82 34.01
C GLY A 713 -47.63 2.79 35.54
N ALA A 714 -46.63 2.22 36.23
CA ALA A 714 -46.63 2.05 37.70
C ALA A 714 -45.59 2.95 38.41
N ARG A 715 -45.13 4.02 37.73
CA ARG A 715 -44.05 4.92 38.15
C ARG A 715 -44.49 6.35 38.26
#